data_AF-A0A3B9G3Z0-F1
#
_entry.id   AF-A0A3B9G3Z0-F1
#
_cell.length_a   1.000
_cell.length_b   1.000
_cell.length_c   1.000
_cell.angle_alpha   90.00
_cell.angle_beta   90.00
_cell.angle_gamma   90.00
#
_symmetry.space_group_name_H-M   'P 1'
#
loop_
_entity.id
_entity.type
_entity.pdbx_description
1 polymer ?
#
loop_
_entity_poly.entity_id
_entity_poly.type
_entity_poly.pdbx_seq_one_letter_code
_entity_poly.pdbx_strand_id
1 'polypeptide(L)'
;MSIVLGGCRPDPVDEILLGEWVSEIIEKAGIFPSEESVPYYLNIPSGSVWFETVQTAADWKILDPGDPFDPMQPLTREWAAYTLINLSGMEKKTSDRTIRDLAASRFPEHISSAVSFGLMDPDQHNRFRPREVMDRSDARHLLDQVITYINTRTFEHHDAQIIMDEDIHLLEEEPLAYDPESSSVLFPAGTQVKSGDVISTGDQEHPFVIAESTQEQENGTSVMVKDADPEDVIDRIDAIGSFDADFSRAEITDLLDGTQSVPETSCTDHYFHLMASRQYSRTHVINGFTVSYTVNTSGIRAEVTRTAPGGLTVFADASLTGVHPVYQWNSSRGNVEYGYFRVDCTTNESFSAGRDAFASGQANLKDIDAARFLESLKEAFARGRDTAALDVPLCSFRIPVPEVPLLNITGTVSLKLDAEGRAKLSLSQQHSLGMEIRNGKMRAIHHSDSQSKAALYGSADFMTAVSFSLNAASLSLTDAVIEAGINAEITSTVHSYDRQGNHTALQTSLPADMVADHAGGTEGILVCSDADAVWILDLILNSSRTLAGRYGFSRQMSLLKPEQANVFPGRRIHMENFHIVERCTRTERERPPAYSQLPESDQIMIAEYVLIGKAGESRSIDITSLPADCPRSALSFVSQDSSIAQVNQNGQVLLKQSGSTIITVSSADGRYRVRCTVHVRYEDGNAH
;
A
#
# COMPACT_ATOMS: atom_id res chain seq x y z
N MET A 1 -54.50 49.81 -6.22
CA MET A 1 -53.69 48.57 -6.31
C MET A 1 -52.31 48.97 -6.78
N SER A 2 -51.35 49.05 -5.87
CA SER A 2 -49.94 49.26 -6.23
C SER A 2 -49.26 47.90 -6.32
N ILE A 3 -48.75 47.57 -7.49
CA ILE A 3 -47.95 46.38 -7.74
C ILE A 3 -46.53 46.69 -7.24
N VAL A 4 -46.09 45.99 -6.19
CA VAL A 4 -44.71 46.01 -5.72
C VAL A 4 -43.92 45.03 -6.58
N LEU A 5 -43.04 45.54 -7.43
CA LEU A 5 -42.02 44.75 -8.10
C LEU A 5 -40.96 44.38 -7.07
N GLY A 6 -41.00 43.13 -6.59
CA GLY A 6 -39.91 42.55 -5.82
C GLY A 6 -38.71 42.35 -6.73
N GLY A 7 -37.71 43.23 -6.62
CA GLY A 7 -36.41 43.00 -7.23
C GLY A 7 -35.74 41.82 -6.54
N CYS A 8 -35.41 40.77 -7.30
CA CYS A 8 -34.50 39.72 -6.86
C CYS A 8 -33.19 40.38 -6.42
N ARG A 9 -32.84 40.28 -5.14
CA ARG A 9 -31.45 40.50 -4.73
C ARG A 9 -30.65 39.33 -5.31
N PRO A 10 -29.55 39.56 -6.05
CA PRO A 10 -28.64 38.48 -6.40
C PRO A 10 -28.16 37.83 -5.09
N ASP A 11 -28.11 36.51 -5.07
CA ASP A 11 -27.56 35.77 -3.94
C ASP A 11 -26.14 36.28 -3.65
N PRO A 12 -25.73 36.33 -2.38
CA PRO A 12 -24.36 36.71 -2.03
C PRO A 12 -23.38 35.76 -2.74
N VAL A 13 -22.38 36.33 -3.42
CA VAL A 13 -21.31 35.57 -4.06
C VAL A 13 -20.55 34.82 -2.96
N ASP A 14 -20.29 33.52 -3.15
CA ASP A 14 -19.40 32.77 -2.25
C ASP A 14 -17.96 33.18 -2.57
N GLU A 15 -17.47 34.18 -1.85
CA GLU A 15 -16.14 34.77 -2.10
C GLU A 15 -15.02 33.86 -1.58
N ILE A 16 -13.88 33.88 -2.26
CA ILE A 16 -12.61 33.29 -1.81
C ILE A 16 -11.60 34.40 -1.54
N LEU A 17 -10.87 34.30 -0.41
CA LEU A 17 -9.80 35.25 -0.12
C LEU A 17 -8.59 34.98 -1.03
N LEU A 18 -7.84 36.03 -1.37
CA LEU A 18 -6.67 35.89 -2.23
C LEU A 18 -5.58 34.99 -1.60
N GLY A 19 -5.44 35.02 -0.27
CA GLY A 19 -4.57 34.09 0.45
C GLY A 19 -5.01 32.64 0.28
N GLU A 20 -6.30 32.34 0.49
CA GLU A 20 -6.88 31.00 0.32
C GLU A 20 -6.69 30.49 -1.12
N TRP A 21 -6.92 31.37 -2.09
CA TRP A 21 -6.73 31.07 -3.51
C TRP A 21 -5.30 30.65 -3.85
N VAL A 22 -4.30 31.37 -3.34
CA VAL A 22 -2.90 31.03 -3.56
C VAL A 22 -2.53 29.71 -2.85
N SER A 23 -3.08 29.45 -1.66
CA SER A 23 -2.92 28.15 -0.98
C SER A 23 -3.51 27.01 -1.82
N GLU A 24 -4.71 27.17 -2.39
CA GLU A 24 -5.32 26.17 -3.27
C GLU A 24 -4.50 25.93 -4.55
N ILE A 25 -3.90 26.98 -5.13
CA ILE A 25 -2.97 26.84 -6.26
C ILE A 25 -1.78 25.96 -5.89
N ILE A 26 -1.11 26.26 -4.77
CA ILE A 26 0.10 25.54 -4.35
C ILE A 26 -0.21 24.07 -4.08
N GLU A 27 -1.28 23.78 -3.33
CA GLU A 27 -1.70 22.41 -3.01
C GLU A 27 -2.02 21.63 -4.29
N LYS A 28 -2.89 22.18 -5.17
CA LYS A 28 -3.32 21.46 -6.37
C LYS A 28 -2.26 21.35 -7.46
N ALA A 29 -1.29 22.26 -7.50
CA ALA A 29 -0.18 22.21 -8.46
C ALA A 29 0.98 21.30 -8.02
N GLY A 30 0.94 20.75 -6.80
CA GLY A 30 2.01 19.92 -6.27
C GLY A 30 3.30 20.71 -6.00
N ILE A 31 3.20 22.00 -5.69
CA ILE A 31 4.35 22.88 -5.43
C ILE A 31 4.78 22.71 -3.97
N PHE A 32 6.07 22.49 -3.74
CA PHE A 32 6.60 22.30 -2.39
C PHE A 32 6.78 23.63 -1.65
N PRO A 33 6.59 23.62 -0.32
CA PRO A 33 6.84 24.79 0.52
C PRO A 33 8.25 25.37 0.34
N SER A 34 8.33 26.70 0.37
CA SER A 34 9.59 27.44 0.38
C SER A 34 10.35 27.26 1.70
N GLU A 35 11.67 27.17 1.59
CA GLU A 35 12.59 27.17 2.74
C GLU A 35 13.07 28.59 3.10
N GLU A 36 12.62 29.62 2.37
CA GLU A 36 13.05 31.01 2.56
C GLU A 36 12.52 31.60 3.87
N SER A 37 13.46 31.96 4.74
CA SER A 37 13.14 32.58 6.04
C SER A 37 12.94 34.10 5.97
N VAL A 38 13.45 34.76 4.91
CA VAL A 38 13.34 36.21 4.73
C VAL A 38 12.06 36.54 3.96
N PRO A 39 11.14 37.35 4.51
CA PRO A 39 9.88 37.69 3.85
C PRO A 39 10.12 38.46 2.55
N TYR A 40 9.56 37.97 1.44
CA TYR A 40 9.43 38.73 0.19
C TYR A 40 8.49 39.92 0.33
N TYR A 41 7.46 39.80 1.18
CA TYR A 41 6.46 40.83 1.43
C TYR A 41 6.53 41.30 2.88
N LEU A 42 6.95 42.56 3.08
CA LEU A 42 7.15 43.12 4.43
C LEU A 42 5.86 43.16 5.28
N ASN A 43 4.69 43.24 4.65
CA ASN A 43 3.39 43.19 5.33
C ASN A 43 2.97 41.77 5.76
N ILE A 44 3.75 40.75 5.40
CA ILE A 44 3.47 39.33 5.68
C ILE A 44 4.71 38.74 6.38
N PRO A 45 4.87 38.99 7.69
CA PRO A 45 6.02 38.50 8.46
C PRO A 45 5.90 36.99 8.73
N SER A 46 6.99 36.39 9.22
CA SER A 46 7.08 34.94 9.52
C SER A 46 6.03 34.38 10.49
N GLY A 47 5.40 35.22 11.30
CA GLY A 47 4.28 34.84 12.18
C GLY A 47 2.90 34.82 11.52
N SER A 48 2.80 35.23 10.25
CA SER A 48 1.53 35.21 9.50
C SER A 48 1.15 33.79 9.10
N VAL A 49 -0.14 33.47 9.18
CA VAL A 49 -0.69 32.20 8.66
C VAL A 49 -0.51 32.06 7.14
N TRP A 50 -0.27 33.17 6.43
CA TRP A 50 -0.03 33.20 4.98
C TRP A 50 1.45 33.18 4.61
N PHE A 51 2.36 33.21 5.57
CA PHE A 51 3.79 33.39 5.31
C PHE A 51 4.33 32.32 4.35
N GLU A 52 4.20 31.05 4.71
CA GLU A 52 4.69 29.93 3.91
C GLU A 52 4.08 29.89 2.51
N THR A 53 2.75 30.07 2.41
CA THR A 53 2.02 30.14 1.13
C THR A 53 2.57 31.24 0.22
N VAL A 54 2.75 32.46 0.75
CA VAL A 54 3.19 33.60 -0.06
C VAL A 54 4.66 33.46 -0.46
N GLN A 55 5.52 32.97 0.44
CA GLN A 55 6.93 32.69 0.12
C GLN A 55 7.03 31.66 -1.02
N THR A 56 6.24 30.58 -0.94
CA THR A 56 6.18 29.52 -1.94
C THR A 56 5.70 30.04 -3.30
N ALA A 57 4.66 30.87 -3.30
CA ALA A 57 4.14 31.46 -4.53
C ALA A 57 5.13 32.46 -5.17
N ALA A 58 5.89 33.20 -4.36
CA ALA A 58 6.93 34.09 -4.84
C ALA A 58 8.13 33.32 -5.44
N ASP A 59 8.58 32.27 -4.75
CA ASP A 59 9.65 31.37 -5.21
C ASP A 59 9.32 30.74 -6.57
N TRP A 60 8.08 30.27 -6.75
CA TRP A 60 7.62 29.71 -8.03
C TRP A 60 7.38 30.77 -9.12
N LYS A 61 7.45 32.06 -8.76
CA LYS A 61 7.07 33.22 -9.58
C LYS A 61 5.59 33.24 -9.99
N ILE A 62 4.70 32.70 -9.15
CA ILE A 62 3.26 32.92 -9.25
C ILE A 62 2.93 34.36 -8.85
N LEU A 63 3.60 34.84 -7.80
CA LEU A 63 3.54 36.22 -7.33
C LEU A 63 4.87 36.92 -7.56
N ASP A 64 4.84 38.17 -8.03
CA ASP A 64 6.01 39.04 -8.15
C ASP A 64 6.12 39.93 -6.89
N PRO A 65 7.21 39.84 -6.10
CA PRO A 65 7.42 40.70 -4.93
C PRO A 65 7.38 42.20 -5.22
N GLY A 66 7.53 42.62 -6.49
CA GLY A 66 7.36 44.00 -6.93
C GLY A 66 5.90 44.50 -6.89
N ASP A 67 4.91 43.60 -6.85
CA ASP A 67 3.48 43.93 -6.85
C ASP A 67 2.86 43.87 -5.45
N PRO A 68 2.23 44.95 -4.94
CA PRO A 68 1.50 44.90 -3.67
C PRO A 68 0.47 43.78 -3.60
N PHE A 69 0.62 42.93 -2.58
CA PHE A 69 -0.22 41.76 -2.30
C PHE A 69 -0.84 41.85 -0.89
N ASP A 70 -2.15 41.65 -0.83
CA ASP A 70 -2.93 41.56 0.41
C ASP A 70 -3.71 40.24 0.42
N PRO A 71 -3.38 39.26 1.29
CA PRO A 71 -4.06 37.97 1.33
C PRO A 71 -5.51 38.07 1.84
N MET A 72 -5.89 39.18 2.49
CA MET A 72 -7.22 39.39 3.07
C MET A 72 -8.24 39.98 2.09
N GLN A 73 -7.81 40.39 0.90
CA GLN A 73 -8.74 40.91 -0.11
C GLN A 73 -9.47 39.74 -0.81
N PRO A 74 -10.72 39.94 -1.27
CA PRO A 74 -11.40 38.97 -2.12
C PRO A 74 -10.66 38.75 -3.44
N LEU A 75 -10.70 37.52 -3.96
CA LEU A 75 -10.19 37.20 -5.29
C LEU A 75 -11.01 37.93 -6.35
N THR A 76 -10.32 38.69 -7.20
CA THR A 76 -10.93 39.34 -8.38
C THR A 76 -10.47 38.68 -9.66
N ARG A 77 -11.21 38.94 -10.75
CA ARG A 77 -10.90 38.39 -12.08
C ARG A 77 -9.48 38.70 -12.56
N GLU A 78 -8.95 39.88 -12.25
CA GLU A 78 -7.58 40.23 -12.63
C GLU A 78 -6.52 39.45 -11.87
N TRP A 79 -6.74 39.20 -10.57
CA TRP A 79 -5.83 38.39 -9.77
C TRP A 79 -5.87 36.92 -10.19
N ALA A 80 -7.05 36.38 -10.51
CA ALA A 80 -7.16 35.03 -11.06
C ALA A 80 -6.39 34.90 -12.39
N ALA A 81 -6.58 35.84 -13.33
CA ALA A 81 -5.85 35.84 -14.60
C ALA A 81 -4.32 35.94 -14.37
N TYR A 82 -3.89 36.84 -13.47
CA TYR A 82 -2.48 37.00 -13.12
C TYR A 82 -1.85 35.72 -12.58
N THR A 83 -2.43 35.14 -11.53
CA THR A 83 -1.87 33.95 -10.87
C THR A 83 -1.93 32.72 -11.77
N LEU A 84 -3.00 32.53 -12.54
CA LEU A 84 -3.18 31.35 -13.39
C LEU A 84 -2.25 31.37 -14.60
N ILE A 85 -2.03 32.53 -15.22
CA ILE A 85 -1.09 32.66 -16.33
C ILE A 85 0.35 32.43 -15.84
N ASN A 86 0.73 33.02 -14.70
CA ASN A 86 2.06 32.77 -14.12
C ASN A 86 2.26 31.29 -13.75
N LEU A 87 1.25 30.63 -13.16
CA LEU A 87 1.27 29.20 -12.87
C LEU A 87 1.46 28.38 -14.16
N SER A 88 0.67 28.67 -15.19
CA SER A 88 0.64 27.91 -16.44
C SER A 88 1.99 27.85 -17.17
N GLY A 89 2.84 28.88 -17.00
CA GLY A 89 4.08 29.03 -17.76
C GLY A 89 3.84 29.22 -19.27
N MET A 90 2.63 29.60 -19.68
CA MET A 90 2.34 29.95 -21.07
C MET A 90 3.06 31.25 -21.43
N GLU A 91 3.61 31.31 -22.65
CA GLU A 91 4.18 32.56 -23.16
C GLU A 91 3.11 33.64 -23.26
N LYS A 92 3.46 34.85 -22.79
CA LYS A 92 2.53 35.98 -22.81
C LYS A 92 2.15 36.31 -24.26
N LYS A 93 0.85 36.36 -24.53
CA LYS A 93 0.30 36.59 -25.86
C LYS A 93 -0.66 37.77 -25.89
N THR A 94 -0.56 38.58 -26.94
CA THR A 94 -1.52 39.65 -27.20
C THR A 94 -2.81 39.03 -27.73
N SER A 95 -3.95 39.39 -27.14
CA SER A 95 -5.27 38.91 -27.56
C SER A 95 -5.66 39.51 -28.92
N ASP A 96 -6.17 38.66 -29.81
CA ASP A 96 -6.78 39.10 -31.07
C ASP A 96 -8.14 39.79 -30.85
N ARG A 97 -8.70 39.69 -29.64
CA ARG A 97 -9.98 40.33 -29.26
C ARG A 97 -9.71 41.66 -28.57
N THR A 98 -10.41 42.72 -29.00
CA THR A 98 -10.35 44.01 -28.31
C THR A 98 -11.00 43.92 -26.94
N ILE A 99 -10.25 44.19 -25.86
CA ILE A 99 -10.76 44.25 -24.48
C ILE A 99 -10.76 45.72 -24.02
N ARG A 100 -11.94 46.27 -23.78
CA ARG A 100 -12.16 47.73 -23.67
C ARG A 100 -11.67 48.35 -22.36
N ASP A 101 -11.60 47.57 -21.30
CA ASP A 101 -11.33 48.02 -19.93
C ASP A 101 -10.00 47.50 -19.37
N LEU A 102 -9.08 47.05 -20.23
CA LEU A 102 -7.73 46.60 -19.82
C LEU A 102 -6.97 47.65 -19.01
N ALA A 103 -7.10 48.93 -19.39
CA ALA A 103 -6.43 50.03 -18.69
C ALA A 103 -6.90 50.21 -17.23
N ALA A 104 -8.00 49.59 -16.83
CA ALA A 104 -8.46 49.60 -15.44
C ALA A 104 -7.74 48.55 -14.56
N SER A 105 -7.04 47.60 -15.19
CA SER A 105 -6.32 46.51 -14.50
C SER A 105 -4.88 46.86 -14.21
N ARG A 106 -4.33 46.24 -13.17
CA ARG A 106 -2.89 46.20 -12.88
C ARG A 106 -2.14 45.20 -13.77
N PHE A 107 -2.83 44.21 -14.33
CA PHE A 107 -2.23 43.07 -15.04
C PHE A 107 -2.75 42.94 -16.48
N PRO A 108 -2.61 43.97 -17.34
CA PRO A 108 -3.20 43.97 -18.67
C PRO A 108 -2.66 42.86 -19.58
N GLU A 109 -1.38 42.48 -19.45
CA GLU A 109 -0.77 41.41 -20.24
C GLU A 109 -1.30 40.03 -19.86
N HIS A 110 -1.49 39.78 -18.55
CA HIS A 110 -2.04 38.52 -18.04
C HIS A 110 -3.49 38.35 -18.45
N ILE A 111 -4.31 39.40 -18.36
CA ILE A 111 -5.69 39.39 -18.86
C ILE A 111 -5.72 39.11 -20.36
N SER A 112 -4.88 39.81 -21.13
CA SER A 112 -4.77 39.58 -22.57
C SER A 112 -4.42 38.13 -22.89
N SER A 113 -3.46 37.55 -22.16
CA SER A 113 -3.04 36.16 -22.34
C SER A 113 -4.16 35.19 -21.96
N ALA A 114 -4.81 35.38 -20.80
CA ALA A 114 -5.93 34.54 -20.34
C ALA A 114 -7.09 34.53 -21.35
N VAL A 115 -7.41 35.68 -21.97
CA VAL A 115 -8.41 35.75 -23.03
C VAL A 115 -7.91 35.09 -24.32
N SER A 116 -6.64 35.29 -24.69
CA SER A 116 -6.06 34.69 -25.89
C SER A 116 -6.01 33.16 -25.84
N PHE A 117 -5.81 32.59 -24.66
CA PHE A 117 -5.80 31.15 -24.44
C PHE A 117 -7.21 30.56 -24.22
N GLY A 118 -8.25 31.40 -24.19
CA GLY A 118 -9.62 30.97 -23.92
C GLY A 118 -9.85 30.51 -22.49
N LEU A 119 -8.95 30.86 -21.55
CA LEU A 119 -9.09 30.55 -20.13
C LEU A 119 -10.18 31.43 -19.49
N MET A 120 -10.28 32.69 -19.90
CA MET A 120 -11.29 33.61 -19.40
C MET A 120 -11.87 34.44 -20.53
N ASP A 121 -13.18 34.70 -20.49
CA ASP A 121 -13.86 35.51 -21.51
C ASP A 121 -14.24 36.91 -21.00
N PRO A 122 -14.16 37.95 -21.86
CA PRO A 122 -14.82 39.22 -21.58
C PRO A 122 -16.34 39.09 -21.73
N ASP A 123 -17.08 40.04 -21.14
CA ASP A 123 -18.53 40.11 -21.28
C ASP A 123 -18.95 40.43 -22.74
N GLN A 124 -20.25 40.33 -23.02
CA GLN A 124 -20.84 40.64 -24.33
C GLN A 124 -20.54 42.07 -24.86
N HIS A 125 -20.04 42.98 -24.03
CA HIS A 125 -19.63 44.34 -24.41
C HIS A 125 -18.11 44.47 -24.56
N ASN A 126 -17.38 43.35 -24.60
CA ASN A 126 -15.92 43.27 -24.63
C ASN A 126 -15.26 43.93 -23.40
N ARG A 127 -15.87 43.79 -22.22
CA ARG A 127 -15.28 44.23 -20.95
C ARG A 127 -14.91 43.04 -20.11
N PHE A 128 -13.67 42.98 -19.65
CA PHE A 128 -13.18 41.91 -18.79
C PHE A 128 -13.61 42.07 -17.33
N ARG A 129 -13.89 43.30 -16.88
CA ARG A 129 -14.24 43.65 -15.50
C ARG A 129 -13.18 43.22 -14.48
N PRO A 130 -11.96 43.80 -14.54
CA PRO A 130 -10.81 43.38 -13.72
C PRO A 130 -11.09 43.23 -12.21
N ARG A 131 -11.89 44.15 -11.64
CA ARG A 131 -12.15 44.25 -10.20
C ARG A 131 -13.39 43.50 -9.71
N GLU A 132 -14.07 42.77 -10.60
CA GLU A 132 -15.22 41.95 -10.21
C GLU A 132 -14.73 40.77 -9.37
N VAL A 133 -15.37 40.57 -8.22
CA VAL A 133 -15.07 39.46 -7.30
C VAL A 133 -15.54 38.15 -7.93
N MET A 134 -14.73 37.10 -7.80
CA MET A 134 -15.03 35.79 -8.35
C MET A 134 -15.80 34.92 -7.36
N ASP A 135 -16.75 34.14 -7.88
CA ASP A 135 -17.35 33.04 -7.15
C ASP A 135 -16.32 31.92 -6.95
N ARG A 136 -16.33 31.30 -5.76
CA ARG A 136 -15.41 30.22 -5.37
C ARG A 136 -15.46 29.03 -6.34
N SER A 137 -16.65 28.66 -6.84
CA SER A 137 -16.79 27.53 -7.76
C SER A 137 -16.22 27.84 -9.14
N ASP A 138 -16.46 29.04 -9.65
CA ASP A 138 -15.90 29.52 -10.93
C ASP A 138 -14.38 29.60 -10.87
N ALA A 139 -13.82 30.15 -9.79
CA ALA A 139 -12.38 30.23 -9.58
C ALA A 139 -11.73 28.84 -9.56
N ARG A 140 -12.31 27.90 -8.82
CA ARG A 140 -11.82 26.51 -8.76
C ARG A 140 -11.89 25.80 -10.10
N HIS A 141 -12.94 26.04 -10.88
CA HIS A 141 -13.04 25.47 -12.23
C HIS A 141 -11.89 25.94 -13.13
N LEU A 142 -11.56 27.24 -13.11
CA LEU A 142 -10.42 27.77 -13.86
C LEU A 142 -9.09 27.19 -13.38
N LEU A 143 -8.94 27.01 -12.06
CA LEU A 143 -7.75 26.36 -11.51
C LEU A 143 -7.62 24.93 -12.03
N ASP A 144 -8.70 24.13 -11.98
CA ASP A 144 -8.69 22.74 -12.44
C ASP A 144 -8.33 22.62 -13.94
N GLN A 145 -8.76 23.58 -14.76
CA GLN A 145 -8.35 23.66 -16.17
C GLN A 145 -6.84 23.88 -16.31
N VAL A 146 -6.26 24.80 -15.53
CA VAL A 146 -4.81 25.09 -15.58
C VAL A 146 -4.00 23.93 -15.00
N ILE A 147 -4.44 23.31 -13.90
CA ILE A 147 -3.80 22.12 -13.31
C ILE A 147 -3.78 20.98 -14.33
N THR A 148 -4.90 20.74 -15.01
CA THR A 148 -4.97 19.77 -16.09
C THR A 148 -3.95 20.11 -17.18
N TYR A 149 -3.94 21.34 -17.67
CA TYR A 149 -2.99 21.79 -18.71
C TYR A 149 -1.52 21.57 -18.32
N ILE A 150 -1.11 21.93 -17.10
CA ILE A 150 0.29 21.81 -16.67
C ILE A 150 0.70 20.36 -16.37
N ASN A 151 -0.23 19.47 -16.04
CA ASN A 151 0.04 18.05 -15.75
C ASN A 151 -0.06 17.17 -17.01
N THR A 152 -0.85 17.58 -18.00
CA THR A 152 -1.05 16.86 -19.25
C THR A 152 -0.36 17.56 -20.42
N ARG A 153 0.77 18.24 -20.19
CA ARG A 153 1.51 18.91 -21.26
C ARG A 153 1.82 17.93 -22.39
N THR A 154 1.70 18.45 -23.60
CA THR A 154 2.13 17.81 -24.84
C THR A 154 3.07 18.77 -25.53
N PHE A 155 4.04 18.23 -26.24
CA PHE A 155 5.12 19.00 -26.82
C PHE A 155 5.24 18.72 -28.31
N GLU A 156 5.53 19.76 -29.09
CA GLU A 156 5.90 19.58 -30.49
C GLU A 156 7.32 19.06 -30.56
N HIS A 157 7.51 17.94 -31.25
CA HIS A 157 8.81 17.29 -31.35
C HIS A 157 9.79 18.16 -32.17
N HIS A 158 11.02 18.27 -31.68
CA HIS A 158 12.17 18.79 -32.43
C HIS A 158 13.39 17.89 -32.22
N ASP A 159 14.39 18.05 -33.08
CA ASP A 159 15.64 17.31 -32.98
C ASP A 159 16.31 17.57 -31.62
N ALA A 160 16.59 16.51 -30.88
CA ALA A 160 17.27 16.59 -29.60
C ALA A 160 18.76 16.90 -29.78
N GLN A 161 19.32 17.73 -28.91
CA GLN A 161 20.74 18.08 -28.86
C GLN A 161 21.32 17.70 -27.50
N ILE A 162 22.21 16.71 -27.49
CA ILE A 162 22.98 16.32 -26.30
C ILE A 162 24.45 16.52 -26.66
N ILE A 163 25.07 17.52 -26.03
CA ILE A 163 26.45 17.93 -26.29
C ILE A 163 27.29 17.53 -25.09
N MET A 164 28.22 16.61 -25.32
CA MET A 164 29.24 16.22 -24.35
C MET A 164 30.19 17.41 -24.12
N ASP A 165 30.71 17.56 -22.91
CA ASP A 165 31.68 18.61 -22.62
C ASP A 165 32.96 18.40 -23.47
N GLU A 166 33.42 19.44 -24.16
CA GLU A 166 34.61 19.39 -25.02
C GLU A 166 35.93 19.40 -24.22
N ASP A 167 35.88 19.85 -22.96
CA ASP A 167 37.05 19.93 -22.08
C ASP A 167 37.40 18.59 -21.40
N ILE A 168 36.54 17.56 -21.54
CA ILE A 168 36.79 16.24 -20.96
C ILE A 168 37.68 15.39 -21.85
N HIS A 169 38.56 14.62 -21.21
CA HIS A 169 39.33 13.58 -21.88
C HIS A 169 38.73 12.22 -21.57
N LEU A 170 37.87 11.72 -22.47
CA LEU A 170 37.30 10.38 -22.38
C LEU A 170 38.37 9.35 -22.76
N LEU A 171 38.71 8.46 -21.83
CA LEU A 171 39.69 7.40 -22.06
C LEU A 171 39.08 6.33 -22.98
N GLU A 172 39.66 6.15 -24.17
CA GLU A 172 39.19 5.17 -25.16
C GLU A 172 39.59 3.73 -24.83
N GLU A 173 40.61 3.54 -23.99
CA GLU A 173 41.05 2.20 -23.59
C GLU A 173 40.00 1.55 -22.67
N GLU A 174 39.59 0.31 -22.96
CA GLU A 174 38.58 -0.39 -22.17
C GLU A 174 39.18 -0.93 -20.86
N PRO A 175 38.50 -0.75 -19.72
CA PRO A 175 38.95 -1.30 -18.45
C PRO A 175 38.83 -2.82 -18.43
N LEU A 176 39.77 -3.49 -17.77
CA LEU A 176 39.72 -4.94 -17.51
C LEU A 176 38.67 -5.28 -16.44
N ALA A 177 38.49 -4.40 -15.45
CA ALA A 177 37.51 -4.54 -14.40
C ALA A 177 37.23 -3.17 -13.75
N TYR A 178 36.03 -3.02 -13.22
CA TYR A 178 35.65 -1.94 -12.31
C TYR A 178 35.12 -2.57 -11.01
N ASP A 179 35.61 -2.08 -9.88
CA ASP A 179 35.14 -2.46 -8.55
C ASP A 179 34.55 -1.21 -7.86
N PRO A 180 33.21 -1.12 -7.76
CA PRO A 180 32.55 0.01 -7.12
C PRO A 180 32.83 0.08 -5.61
N GLU A 181 33.01 -1.06 -4.93
CA GLU A 181 33.22 -1.08 -3.47
C GLU A 181 34.58 -0.48 -3.09
N SER A 182 35.62 -0.74 -3.88
CA SER A 182 36.93 -0.14 -3.70
C SER A 182 37.12 1.17 -4.47
N SER A 183 36.11 1.60 -5.26
CA SER A 183 36.16 2.74 -6.17
C SER A 183 37.43 2.71 -7.03
N SER A 184 37.67 1.56 -7.67
CA SER A 184 38.87 1.33 -8.46
C SER A 184 38.58 0.71 -9.81
N VAL A 185 39.36 1.10 -10.82
CA VAL A 185 39.32 0.56 -12.17
C VAL A 185 40.68 -0.08 -12.47
N LEU A 186 40.67 -1.27 -13.06
CA LEU A 186 41.90 -1.97 -13.48
C LEU A 186 42.07 -1.87 -15.00
N PHE A 187 43.22 -1.39 -15.44
CA PHE A 187 43.61 -1.35 -16.86
C PHE A 187 44.76 -2.30 -17.18
N PRO A 188 44.98 -2.63 -18.47
CA PRO A 188 46.20 -3.28 -18.91
C PRO A 188 47.47 -2.57 -18.41
N ALA A 189 48.55 -3.32 -18.24
CA ALA A 189 49.81 -2.74 -17.78
C ALA A 189 50.36 -1.70 -18.78
N GLY A 190 50.69 -0.51 -18.29
CA GLY A 190 51.27 0.58 -19.09
C GLY A 190 50.28 1.57 -19.69
N THR A 191 48.98 1.37 -19.46
CA THR A 191 47.91 2.32 -19.81
C THR A 191 48.17 3.67 -19.15
N GLN A 192 48.19 4.74 -19.96
CA GLN A 192 48.49 6.09 -19.49
C GLN A 192 47.19 6.80 -19.09
N VAL A 193 46.88 6.79 -17.80
CA VAL A 193 45.71 7.50 -17.24
C VAL A 193 46.17 8.75 -16.50
N LYS A 194 45.53 9.89 -16.78
CA LYS A 194 45.76 11.17 -16.08
C LYS A 194 44.65 11.42 -15.07
N SER A 195 45.00 12.13 -14.01
CA SER A 195 43.99 12.67 -13.09
C SER A 195 43.04 13.60 -13.85
N GLY A 196 41.73 13.38 -13.69
CA GLY A 196 40.68 14.08 -14.43
C GLY A 196 40.20 13.36 -15.71
N ASP A 197 40.83 12.27 -16.13
CA ASP A 197 40.31 11.48 -17.26
C ASP A 197 38.95 10.87 -16.90
N VAL A 198 38.00 10.93 -17.84
CA VAL A 198 36.69 10.29 -17.71
C VAL A 198 36.80 8.88 -18.27
N ILE A 199 36.34 7.90 -17.51
CA ILE A 199 36.43 6.47 -17.83
C ILE A 199 35.01 5.91 -17.93
N SER A 200 34.72 5.24 -19.05
CA SER A 200 33.50 4.42 -19.20
C SER A 200 33.72 3.07 -18.52
N THR A 201 32.88 2.71 -17.55
CA THR A 201 33.03 1.45 -16.80
C THR A 201 32.24 0.29 -17.41
N GLY A 202 31.22 0.58 -18.23
CA GLY A 202 30.22 -0.40 -18.67
C GLY A 202 29.24 -0.83 -17.56
N ASP A 203 29.36 -0.27 -16.36
CA ASP A 203 28.45 -0.51 -15.25
C ASP A 203 27.13 0.25 -15.43
N GLN A 204 26.02 -0.31 -14.92
CA GLN A 204 24.71 0.34 -15.03
C GLN A 204 24.51 1.46 -14.00
N GLU A 205 25.11 1.34 -12.82
CA GLU A 205 24.97 2.34 -11.74
C GLU A 205 26.02 3.44 -11.84
N HIS A 206 27.23 3.09 -12.27
CA HIS A 206 28.39 3.99 -12.34
C HIS A 206 28.96 4.03 -13.76
N PRO A 207 28.19 4.44 -14.78
CA PRO A 207 28.60 4.32 -16.19
C PRO A 207 29.86 5.13 -16.53
N PHE A 208 30.06 6.25 -15.84
CA PHE A 208 31.25 7.08 -15.95
C PHE A 208 31.85 7.36 -14.57
N VAL A 209 33.17 7.32 -14.52
CA VAL A 209 33.96 7.64 -13.33
C VAL A 209 35.14 8.54 -13.72
N ILE A 210 35.63 9.35 -12.79
CA ILE A 210 36.73 10.30 -13.00
C ILE A 210 37.98 9.79 -12.29
N ALA A 211 39.09 9.68 -13.01
CA ALA A 211 40.36 9.24 -12.48
C ALA A 211 40.94 10.23 -11.46
N GLU A 212 41.26 9.76 -10.26
CA GLU A 212 41.89 10.57 -9.22
C GLU A 212 43.39 10.30 -9.13
N SER A 213 43.79 9.02 -9.07
CA SER A 213 45.18 8.62 -8.94
C SER A 213 45.44 7.22 -9.51
N THR A 214 46.68 6.93 -9.89
CA THR A 214 47.09 5.67 -10.52
C THR A 214 48.14 4.96 -9.68
N GLN A 215 48.07 3.62 -9.61
CA GLN A 215 49.03 2.75 -8.96
C GLN A 215 49.34 1.56 -9.87
N GLU A 216 50.63 1.36 -10.18
CA GLU A 216 51.07 0.19 -10.95
C GLU A 216 51.08 -1.06 -10.07
N GLN A 217 50.47 -2.13 -10.55
CA GLN A 217 50.40 -3.43 -9.89
C GLN A 217 50.95 -4.52 -10.82
N GLU A 218 51.28 -5.70 -10.28
CA GLU A 218 51.82 -6.81 -11.08
C GLU A 218 50.85 -7.31 -12.17
N ASN A 219 49.55 -7.05 -12.01
CA ASN A 219 48.45 -7.47 -12.88
C ASN A 219 47.88 -6.36 -13.78
N GLY A 220 48.41 -5.13 -13.71
CA GLY A 220 47.90 -4.00 -14.50
C GLY A 220 48.07 -2.64 -13.82
N THR A 221 47.53 -1.60 -14.45
CA THR A 221 47.49 -0.25 -13.88
C THR A 221 46.16 -0.05 -13.15
N SER A 222 46.20 0.04 -11.82
CA SER A 222 45.01 0.29 -11.00
C SER A 222 44.79 1.80 -10.84
N VAL A 223 43.56 2.25 -11.04
CA VAL A 223 43.17 3.66 -11.01
C VAL A 223 42.12 3.83 -9.92
N MET A 224 42.39 4.68 -8.94
CA MET A 224 41.38 5.13 -7.99
C MET A 224 40.50 6.17 -8.68
N VAL A 225 39.18 6.03 -8.52
CA VAL A 225 38.20 6.86 -9.22
C VAL A 225 37.14 7.40 -8.27
N LYS A 226 36.46 8.45 -8.70
CA LYS A 226 35.21 8.93 -8.12
C LYS A 226 34.09 8.87 -9.16
N ASP A 227 32.84 8.89 -8.73
CA ASP A 227 31.71 8.95 -9.66
C ASP A 227 31.73 10.24 -10.49
N ALA A 228 31.37 10.11 -11.78
CA ALA A 228 31.14 11.26 -12.64
C ALA A 228 29.67 11.66 -12.60
N ASP A 229 29.42 12.95 -12.42
CA ASP A 229 28.07 13.50 -12.43
C ASP A 229 27.66 13.90 -13.86
N PRO A 230 26.36 14.05 -14.16
CA PRO A 230 25.90 14.50 -15.48
C PRO A 230 26.58 15.79 -15.94
N GLU A 231 26.81 16.74 -15.05
CA GLU A 231 27.51 18.01 -15.32
C GLU A 231 29.02 17.88 -15.56
N ASP A 232 29.65 16.79 -15.12
CA ASP A 232 31.07 16.53 -15.37
C ASP A 232 31.31 16.04 -16.81
N VAL A 233 30.25 15.56 -17.48
CA VAL A 233 30.34 14.85 -18.77
C VAL A 233 29.54 15.54 -19.87
N ILE A 234 28.44 16.22 -19.53
CA ILE A 234 27.49 16.79 -20.48
C ILE A 234 27.42 18.32 -20.32
N ASP A 235 27.86 19.07 -21.34
CA ASP A 235 27.79 20.53 -21.34
C ASP A 235 26.36 21.03 -21.59
N ARG A 236 25.61 20.39 -22.51
CA ARG A 236 24.24 20.86 -22.84
C ARG A 236 23.29 19.73 -23.22
N ILE A 237 22.05 19.85 -22.75
CA ILE A 237 20.92 19.01 -23.12
C ILE A 237 19.77 19.90 -23.55
N ASP A 238 19.22 19.62 -24.73
CA ASP A 238 17.95 20.15 -25.21
C ASP A 238 17.19 19.01 -25.88
N ALA A 239 16.24 18.41 -25.16
CA ALA A 239 15.54 17.22 -25.60
C ALA A 239 14.05 17.31 -25.29
N ILE A 240 13.22 16.94 -26.25
CA ILE A 240 11.76 16.96 -26.11
C ILE A 240 11.15 15.74 -26.80
N GLY A 241 10.15 15.14 -26.17
CA GLY A 241 9.49 14.00 -26.78
C GLY A 241 8.45 13.31 -25.92
N SER A 242 7.78 12.38 -26.57
CA SER A 242 6.78 11.50 -25.98
C SER A 242 6.71 10.25 -26.87
N PHE A 243 6.58 9.08 -26.26
CA PHE A 243 6.48 7.83 -27.00
C PHE A 243 5.80 6.75 -26.15
N ASP A 244 5.21 5.76 -26.81
CA ASP A 244 4.77 4.53 -26.15
C ASP A 244 5.96 3.59 -25.99
N ALA A 245 6.25 3.16 -24.77
CA ALA A 245 7.37 2.28 -24.50
C ALA A 245 7.14 0.89 -25.11
N ASP A 246 8.02 0.50 -26.04
CA ASP A 246 8.03 -0.84 -26.63
C ASP A 246 9.03 -1.74 -25.91
N PHE A 247 8.51 -2.55 -24.98
CA PHE A 247 9.32 -3.47 -24.18
C PHE A 247 9.93 -4.63 -24.98
N SER A 248 9.51 -4.86 -26.24
CA SER A 248 10.20 -5.83 -27.11
C SER A 248 11.57 -5.35 -27.59
N ARG A 249 11.84 -4.05 -27.46
CA ARG A 249 13.11 -3.39 -27.77
C ARG A 249 13.91 -3.02 -26.52
N ALA A 250 13.40 -3.35 -25.34
CA ALA A 250 14.05 -3.06 -24.07
C ALA A 250 15.19 -4.04 -23.80
N GLU A 251 16.28 -3.53 -23.23
CA GLU A 251 17.30 -4.35 -22.59
C GLU A 251 16.80 -4.70 -21.19
N ILE A 252 16.69 -5.99 -20.87
CA ILE A 252 16.20 -6.48 -19.58
C ILE A 252 17.34 -7.15 -18.84
N THR A 253 17.60 -6.69 -17.61
CA THR A 253 18.58 -7.27 -16.70
C THR A 253 17.85 -7.99 -15.57
N ASP A 254 18.19 -9.26 -15.38
CA ASP A 254 17.67 -10.07 -14.28
C ASP A 254 18.39 -9.70 -12.97
N LEU A 255 17.63 -9.27 -11.95
CA LEU A 255 18.21 -8.82 -10.68
C LEU A 255 18.12 -9.89 -9.57
N LEU A 256 17.61 -11.08 -9.91
CA LEU A 256 17.43 -12.18 -8.96
C LEU A 256 18.69 -13.08 -8.83
N ASP A 257 19.77 -12.80 -9.56
CA ASP A 257 20.95 -13.65 -9.62
C ASP A 257 21.87 -13.52 -8.39
N GLY A 258 21.66 -14.44 -7.44
CA GLY A 258 22.56 -14.78 -6.33
C GLY A 258 22.42 -16.23 -5.81
N THR A 259 21.49 -17.03 -6.36
CA THR A 259 21.27 -18.42 -5.91
C THR A 259 20.91 -19.35 -7.08
N GLN A 260 21.87 -20.19 -7.46
CA GLN A 260 21.75 -21.44 -8.22
C GLN A 260 20.84 -21.44 -9.46
N SER A 261 21.50 -21.37 -10.61
CA SER A 261 21.05 -21.77 -11.94
C SER A 261 20.16 -23.02 -11.98
N VAL A 262 18.97 -22.89 -12.57
CA VAL A 262 18.26 -23.99 -13.25
C VAL A 262 18.46 -23.74 -14.76
N PRO A 263 18.77 -24.76 -15.57
CA PRO A 263 19.44 -24.56 -16.86
C PRO A 263 18.62 -23.74 -17.86
N GLU A 264 19.35 -22.83 -18.49
CA GLU A 264 19.03 -22.21 -19.77
C GLU A 264 18.47 -23.25 -20.75
N THR A 265 17.29 -23.00 -21.29
CA THR A 265 17.02 -23.47 -22.65
C THR A 265 17.65 -22.45 -23.57
N SER A 266 18.84 -22.82 -24.05
CA SER A 266 19.70 -22.04 -24.92
C SER A 266 18.98 -21.52 -26.16
N CYS A 267 19.26 -20.27 -26.51
CA CYS A 267 19.60 -19.89 -27.86
C CYS A 267 20.73 -18.86 -27.76
N THR A 268 21.95 -19.37 -27.70
CA THR A 268 23.13 -18.67 -28.20
C THR A 268 22.87 -18.29 -29.66
N ASP A 269 22.89 -17.00 -29.98
CA ASP A 269 23.72 -16.53 -31.10
C ASP A 269 23.78 -15.00 -31.11
N HIS A 270 25.01 -14.51 -30.94
CA HIS A 270 25.46 -13.23 -31.47
C HIS A 270 25.11 -13.16 -32.96
N TYR A 271 24.61 -12.01 -33.43
CA TYR A 271 24.21 -11.73 -34.81
C TYR A 271 23.02 -12.51 -35.35
N PHE A 272 21.77 -12.09 -35.07
CA PHE A 272 20.69 -12.09 -36.07
C PHE A 272 19.56 -11.15 -35.64
N HIS A 273 19.53 -9.96 -36.25
CA HIS A 273 18.31 -9.17 -36.41
C HIS A 273 17.35 -9.95 -37.32
N LEU A 274 16.12 -10.23 -36.85
CA LEU A 274 14.85 -10.21 -37.59
C LEU A 274 13.72 -10.91 -36.80
N MET A 275 12.68 -10.12 -36.46
CA MET A 275 11.26 -10.51 -36.43
C MET A 275 10.90 -11.82 -35.70
N ALA A 276 11.00 -11.82 -34.37
CA ALA A 276 10.12 -12.61 -33.51
C ALA A 276 9.95 -11.82 -32.20
N SER A 277 8.70 -11.54 -31.80
CA SER A 277 8.38 -11.00 -30.48
C SER A 277 8.90 -11.98 -29.42
N ARG A 278 10.14 -11.78 -28.95
CA ARG A 278 10.72 -12.62 -27.91
C ARG A 278 10.03 -12.29 -26.61
N GLN A 279 9.08 -13.13 -26.21
CA GLN A 279 8.59 -13.16 -24.84
C GLN A 279 9.79 -13.54 -23.96
N TYR A 280 10.30 -12.59 -23.20
CA TYR A 280 11.36 -12.83 -22.23
C TYR A 280 10.71 -13.36 -20.96
N SER A 281 11.12 -14.53 -20.48
CA SER A 281 10.61 -15.12 -19.24
C SER A 281 11.75 -15.71 -18.43
N ARG A 282 11.76 -15.41 -17.14
CA ARG A 282 12.69 -15.94 -16.14
C ARG A 282 11.91 -16.49 -14.97
N THR A 283 12.44 -17.56 -14.36
CA THR A 283 11.87 -18.20 -13.18
C THR A 283 12.99 -18.60 -12.25
N HIS A 284 12.85 -18.20 -10.99
CA HIS A 284 13.81 -18.45 -9.92
C HIS A 284 13.12 -19.10 -8.73
N VAL A 285 13.89 -19.83 -7.93
CA VAL A 285 13.42 -20.38 -6.66
C VAL A 285 14.20 -19.77 -5.51
N ILE A 286 13.55 -18.91 -4.73
CA ILE A 286 14.17 -18.12 -3.66
C ILE A 286 13.42 -18.42 -2.37
N ASN A 287 14.09 -18.96 -1.35
CA ASN A 287 13.49 -19.29 -0.05
C ASN A 287 12.21 -20.16 -0.15
N GLY A 288 12.13 -21.03 -1.18
CA GLY A 288 10.97 -21.88 -1.45
C GLY A 288 9.83 -21.18 -2.20
N PHE A 289 9.97 -19.92 -2.56
CA PHE A 289 9.09 -19.22 -3.50
C PHE A 289 9.55 -19.50 -4.93
N THR A 290 8.62 -19.84 -5.81
CA THR A 290 8.82 -19.76 -7.25
C THR A 290 8.44 -18.35 -7.69
N VAL A 291 9.43 -17.58 -8.12
CA VAL A 291 9.29 -16.22 -8.61
C VAL A 291 9.52 -16.25 -10.11
N SER A 292 8.53 -15.85 -10.90
CA SER A 292 8.69 -15.68 -12.34
C SER A 292 8.35 -14.27 -12.75
N TYR A 293 9.00 -13.77 -13.79
CA TYR A 293 8.55 -12.58 -14.48
C TYR A 293 8.63 -12.78 -16.00
N THR A 294 7.73 -12.11 -16.68
CA THR A 294 7.58 -12.13 -18.13
C THR A 294 7.55 -10.70 -18.64
N VAL A 295 8.30 -10.46 -19.72
CA VAL A 295 8.27 -9.21 -20.46
C VAL A 295 7.67 -9.48 -21.83
N ASN A 296 6.69 -8.67 -22.21
CA ASN A 296 6.08 -8.68 -23.54
C ASN A 296 6.10 -7.25 -24.12
N THR A 297 5.52 -7.02 -25.30
CA THR A 297 5.50 -5.69 -25.92
C THR A 297 4.81 -4.62 -25.07
N SER A 298 3.84 -5.00 -24.25
CA SER A 298 2.99 -4.09 -23.46
C SER A 298 3.51 -3.77 -22.06
N GLY A 299 4.53 -4.48 -21.58
CA GLY A 299 5.10 -4.28 -20.24
C GLY A 299 5.62 -5.55 -19.57
N ILE A 300 5.60 -5.54 -18.24
CA ILE A 300 6.20 -6.54 -17.36
C ILE A 300 5.11 -7.14 -16.47
N ARG A 301 5.15 -8.45 -16.25
CA ARG A 301 4.30 -9.16 -15.29
C ARG A 301 5.13 -10.12 -14.47
N ALA A 302 4.92 -10.11 -13.16
CA ALA A 302 5.59 -10.97 -12.20
C ALA A 302 4.56 -11.81 -11.44
N GLU A 303 4.89 -13.08 -11.23
CA GLU A 303 4.10 -14.04 -10.46
C GLU A 303 4.98 -14.68 -9.39
N VAL A 304 4.46 -14.75 -8.17
CA VAL A 304 5.14 -15.36 -7.03
C VAL A 304 4.24 -16.42 -6.43
N THR A 305 4.77 -17.62 -6.23
CA THR A 305 4.05 -18.73 -5.60
C THR A 305 4.88 -19.43 -4.55
N ARG A 306 4.26 -19.86 -3.45
CA ARG A 306 4.88 -20.74 -2.47
C ARG A 306 3.83 -21.57 -1.76
N THR A 307 4.18 -22.83 -1.48
CA THR A 307 3.45 -23.68 -0.55
C THR A 307 4.40 -24.09 0.57
N ALA A 308 4.17 -23.56 1.77
CA ALA A 308 4.98 -23.87 2.93
C ALA A 308 4.60 -25.24 3.53
N PRO A 309 5.52 -25.92 4.25
CA PRO A 309 5.27 -27.26 4.79
C PRO A 309 4.08 -27.37 5.75
N GLY A 310 3.69 -26.28 6.44
CA GLY A 310 2.52 -26.24 7.31
C GLY A 310 1.20 -25.87 6.60
N GLY A 311 1.17 -25.93 5.26
CA GLY A 311 -0.04 -25.79 4.45
C GLY A 311 -0.41 -24.36 4.06
N LEU A 312 0.41 -23.36 4.42
CA LEU A 312 0.23 -21.98 3.93
C LEU A 312 0.59 -21.90 2.45
N THR A 313 -0.37 -21.49 1.63
CA THR A 313 -0.20 -21.18 0.22
C THR A 313 -0.18 -19.67 0.03
N VAL A 314 0.76 -19.18 -0.76
CA VAL A 314 0.87 -17.77 -1.15
C VAL A 314 0.94 -17.67 -2.66
N PHE A 315 0.15 -16.76 -3.21
CA PHE A 315 0.17 -16.33 -4.60
C PHE A 315 0.18 -14.81 -4.64
N ALA A 316 1.10 -14.22 -5.40
CA ALA A 316 1.10 -12.81 -5.71
C ALA A 316 1.32 -12.60 -7.21
N ASP A 317 0.72 -11.56 -7.76
CA ASP A 317 0.86 -11.13 -9.14
C ASP A 317 1.00 -9.61 -9.16
N ALA A 318 1.97 -9.12 -9.92
CA ALA A 318 2.20 -7.70 -10.13
C ALA A 318 2.43 -7.45 -11.62
N SER A 319 1.81 -6.41 -12.18
CA SER A 319 2.02 -6.05 -13.58
C SER A 319 2.19 -4.55 -13.76
N LEU A 320 3.05 -4.17 -14.71
CA LEU A 320 3.27 -2.82 -15.19
C LEU A 320 2.98 -2.81 -16.69
N THR A 321 2.08 -1.93 -17.12
CA THR A 321 1.68 -1.82 -18.53
C THR A 321 1.41 -0.39 -18.95
N GLY A 322 1.33 -0.13 -20.26
CA GLY A 322 0.92 1.16 -20.79
C GLY A 322 1.87 2.31 -20.44
N VAL A 323 3.17 2.01 -20.34
CA VAL A 323 4.20 2.99 -20.01
C VAL A 323 4.34 3.99 -21.16
N HIS A 324 3.97 5.24 -20.89
CA HIS A 324 4.01 6.35 -21.83
C HIS A 324 4.77 7.54 -21.23
N PRO A 325 6.07 7.64 -21.51
CA PRO A 325 6.88 8.75 -21.05
C PRO A 325 6.65 10.02 -21.89
N VAL A 326 6.65 11.17 -21.21
CA VAL A 326 6.63 12.51 -21.80
C VAL A 326 7.71 13.35 -21.12
N TYR A 327 8.59 13.96 -21.92
CA TYR A 327 9.71 14.73 -21.40
C TYR A 327 9.97 16.00 -22.20
N GLN A 328 10.46 17.01 -21.49
CA GLN A 328 11.16 18.17 -22.04
C GLN A 328 12.28 18.52 -21.07
N TRP A 329 13.52 18.50 -21.53
CA TRP A 329 14.67 18.78 -20.68
C TRP A 329 15.60 19.76 -21.38
N ASN A 330 15.84 20.89 -20.71
CA ASN A 330 16.80 21.90 -21.11
C ASN A 330 17.73 22.21 -19.93
N SER A 331 19.02 21.92 -20.12
CA SER A 331 20.04 22.19 -19.13
C SER A 331 21.38 22.51 -19.77
N SER A 332 22.17 23.38 -19.12
CA SER A 332 23.53 23.71 -19.53
C SER A 332 24.47 23.74 -18.32
N ARG A 333 25.61 23.05 -18.39
CA ARG A 333 26.64 23.00 -17.34
C ARG A 333 26.05 22.71 -15.96
N GLY A 334 25.21 21.68 -15.90
CA GLY A 334 24.47 21.27 -14.70
C GLY A 334 23.25 22.14 -14.33
N ASN A 335 23.15 23.38 -14.81
CA ASN A 335 22.00 24.23 -14.51
C ASN A 335 20.76 23.77 -15.31
N VAL A 336 19.73 23.29 -14.62
CA VAL A 336 18.45 22.88 -15.21
C VAL A 336 17.57 24.11 -15.41
N GLU A 337 17.53 24.62 -16.65
CA GLU A 337 16.71 25.78 -17.02
C GLU A 337 15.22 25.41 -17.04
N TYR A 338 14.91 24.23 -17.61
CA TYR A 338 13.58 23.65 -17.65
C TYR A 338 13.68 22.13 -17.63
N GLY A 339 12.95 21.49 -16.72
CA GLY A 339 12.83 20.04 -16.67
C GLY A 339 11.36 19.66 -16.60
N TYR A 340 10.90 18.77 -17.44
CA TYR A 340 9.58 18.17 -17.36
C TYR A 340 9.76 16.69 -17.65
N PHE A 341 9.32 15.85 -16.74
CA PHE A 341 9.30 14.41 -16.93
C PHE A 341 8.02 13.87 -16.31
N ARG A 342 7.22 13.17 -17.11
CA ARG A 342 6.01 12.47 -16.69
C ARG A 342 6.03 11.08 -17.29
N VAL A 343 5.60 10.10 -16.52
CA VAL A 343 5.31 8.75 -17.01
C VAL A 343 3.85 8.45 -16.69
N ASP A 344 3.08 8.15 -17.73
CA ASP A 344 1.77 7.54 -17.57
C ASP A 344 1.94 6.02 -17.59
N CYS A 345 1.31 5.30 -16.67
CA CYS A 345 1.36 3.84 -16.62
C CYS A 345 0.15 3.24 -15.90
N THR A 346 -0.03 1.92 -16.03
CA THR A 346 -1.02 1.15 -15.29
C THR A 346 -0.33 0.05 -14.51
N THR A 347 -0.60 -0.02 -13.21
CA THR A 347 -0.16 -1.13 -12.37
C THR A 347 -1.34 -1.96 -11.91
N ASN A 348 -1.14 -3.28 -11.78
CA ASN A 348 -2.10 -4.16 -11.13
C ASN A 348 -1.37 -5.06 -10.15
N GLU A 349 -1.90 -5.16 -8.95
CA GLU A 349 -1.35 -5.93 -7.86
C GLU A 349 -2.43 -6.86 -7.32
N SER A 350 -2.16 -8.16 -7.29
CA SER A 350 -3.04 -9.13 -6.64
C SER A 350 -2.25 -10.01 -5.70
N PHE A 351 -2.83 -10.30 -4.56
CA PHE A 351 -2.18 -11.09 -3.53
C PHE A 351 -3.21 -11.99 -2.86
N SER A 352 -2.82 -13.22 -2.57
CA SER A 352 -3.60 -14.13 -1.77
C SER A 352 -2.70 -15.02 -0.95
N ALA A 353 -2.98 -15.09 0.35
CA ALA A 353 -2.39 -16.05 1.26
C ALA A 353 -3.51 -16.81 1.97
N GLY A 354 -3.30 -18.09 2.24
CA GLY A 354 -4.24 -18.88 3.00
C GLY A 354 -3.82 -20.32 3.22
N ARG A 355 -4.42 -20.93 4.24
CA ARG A 355 -4.29 -22.36 4.55
C ARG A 355 -5.58 -23.08 4.19
N ASP A 356 -5.46 -24.33 3.75
CA ASP A 356 -6.58 -25.26 3.86
C ASP A 356 -6.94 -25.44 5.33
N ALA A 357 -8.23 -25.56 5.65
CA ALA A 357 -8.71 -25.66 7.03
C ALA A 357 -7.90 -26.74 7.79
N PHE A 358 -7.33 -26.37 8.93
CA PHE A 358 -6.60 -27.32 9.78
C PHE A 358 -7.54 -28.48 10.07
N ALA A 359 -7.13 -29.71 9.72
CA ALA A 359 -7.83 -30.89 10.20
C ALA A 359 -7.76 -30.81 11.73
N SER A 360 -8.90 -30.51 12.37
CA SER A 360 -9.02 -30.45 13.81
C SER A 360 -8.66 -31.82 14.37
N GLY A 361 -7.39 -32.04 14.66
CA GLY A 361 -6.94 -33.16 15.46
C GLY A 361 -7.61 -32.99 16.80
N GLN A 362 -8.71 -33.72 17.01
CA GLN A 362 -9.53 -33.65 18.21
C GLN A 362 -8.68 -34.03 19.43
N ALA A 363 -7.97 -33.07 20.00
CA ALA A 363 -7.66 -33.12 21.41
C ALA A 363 -8.94 -32.68 22.13
N ASN A 364 -9.46 -33.55 22.99
CA ASN A 364 -10.67 -33.29 23.77
C ASN A 364 -10.30 -32.30 24.89
N LEU A 365 -10.20 -31.01 24.56
CA LEU A 365 -9.77 -29.93 25.46
C LEU A 365 -10.97 -29.43 26.28
N LYS A 366 -11.59 -30.30 27.07
CA LYS A 366 -12.56 -29.87 28.08
C LYS A 366 -11.82 -29.15 29.22
N ASP A 367 -12.29 -27.95 29.58
CA ASP A 367 -11.78 -27.14 30.71
C ASP A 367 -10.34 -26.61 30.56
N ILE A 368 -10.02 -26.03 29.41
CA ILE A 368 -8.74 -25.35 29.18
C ILE A 368 -8.92 -23.83 29.27
N ASP A 369 -8.06 -23.16 30.04
CA ASP A 369 -8.01 -21.70 30.12
C ASP A 369 -7.31 -21.06 28.90
N ALA A 370 -7.48 -19.75 28.71
CA ALA A 370 -6.90 -19.03 27.58
C ALA A 370 -5.37 -19.16 27.49
N ALA A 371 -4.65 -19.24 28.61
CA ALA A 371 -3.19 -19.29 28.63
C ALA A 371 -2.68 -20.64 28.11
N ARG A 372 -3.25 -21.75 28.60
CA ARG A 372 -2.91 -23.11 28.18
C ARG A 372 -3.37 -23.40 26.76
N PHE A 373 -4.51 -22.84 26.34
CA PHE A 373 -4.94 -22.89 24.94
C PHE A 373 -3.90 -22.22 24.02
N LEU A 374 -3.50 -20.99 24.34
CA LEU A 374 -2.48 -20.27 23.57
C LEU A 374 -1.12 -20.95 23.58
N GLU A 375 -0.69 -21.55 24.69
CA GLU A 375 0.55 -22.32 24.76
C GLU A 375 0.51 -23.53 23.80
N SER A 376 -0.61 -24.27 23.78
CA SER A 376 -0.78 -25.40 22.85
C SER A 376 -0.76 -24.96 21.38
N LEU A 377 -1.35 -23.80 21.07
CA LEU A 377 -1.33 -23.23 19.72
C LEU A 377 0.06 -22.74 19.33
N LYS A 378 0.77 -22.08 20.25
CA LYS A 378 2.15 -21.63 20.01
C LYS A 378 3.07 -22.81 19.78
N GLU A 379 2.91 -23.91 20.50
CA GLU A 379 3.67 -25.13 20.24
C GLU A 379 3.33 -25.77 18.89
N ALA A 380 2.06 -25.77 18.48
CA ALA A 380 1.64 -26.24 17.16
C ALA A 380 2.22 -25.35 16.05
N PHE A 381 2.23 -24.03 16.26
CA PHE A 381 2.76 -23.03 15.32
C PHE A 381 4.28 -23.05 15.25
N ALA A 382 4.98 -23.14 16.38
CA ALA A 382 6.45 -23.13 16.43
C ALA A 382 7.08 -24.35 15.74
N ARG A 383 6.35 -25.48 15.64
CA ARG A 383 6.79 -26.66 14.89
C ARG A 383 6.72 -26.47 13.37
N GLY A 384 6.06 -25.42 12.88
CA GLY A 384 6.00 -25.04 11.47
C GLY A 384 6.05 -23.52 11.32
N ARG A 385 7.25 -22.91 11.35
CA ARG A 385 7.42 -21.51 10.95
C ARG A 385 6.91 -21.34 9.51
N ASP A 386 5.70 -20.81 9.40
CA ASP A 386 4.93 -20.62 8.17
C ASP A 386 4.73 -19.11 7.95
N THR A 387 5.79 -18.32 8.08
CA THR A 387 5.77 -16.95 7.58
C THR A 387 6.24 -16.94 6.14
N ALA A 388 5.56 -16.15 5.32
CA ALA A 388 5.87 -16.00 3.91
C ALA A 388 6.40 -14.60 3.65
N ALA A 389 7.66 -14.37 4.04
CA ALA A 389 8.38 -13.14 3.73
C ALA A 389 9.26 -13.31 2.49
N LEU A 390 9.16 -12.39 1.54
CA LEU A 390 9.98 -12.28 0.34
C LEU A 390 10.16 -10.80 0.01
N ASP A 391 11.39 -10.37 -0.22
CA ASP A 391 11.73 -9.01 -0.63
C ASP A 391 12.77 -9.13 -1.74
N VAL A 392 12.37 -8.83 -2.98
CA VAL A 392 13.19 -9.09 -4.17
C VAL A 392 13.07 -7.98 -5.22
N PRO A 393 14.20 -7.44 -5.72
CA PRO A 393 14.22 -6.69 -6.97
C PRO A 393 14.11 -7.69 -8.13
N LEU A 394 13.07 -7.60 -8.93
CA LEU A 394 12.77 -8.61 -9.95
C LEU A 394 13.65 -8.43 -11.19
N CYS A 395 13.61 -7.24 -11.78
CA CYS A 395 14.38 -6.92 -12.98
C CYS A 395 14.55 -5.41 -13.13
N SER A 396 15.57 -5.00 -13.88
CA SER A 396 15.64 -3.67 -14.45
C SER A 396 15.43 -3.72 -15.96
N PHE A 397 14.94 -2.62 -16.52
CA PHE A 397 14.75 -2.43 -17.94
C PHE A 397 15.40 -1.14 -18.39
N ARG A 398 15.91 -1.13 -19.63
CA ARG A 398 16.40 0.05 -20.33
C ARG A 398 15.72 0.15 -21.69
N ILE A 399 15.05 1.26 -21.95
CA ILE A 399 14.30 1.54 -23.17
C ILE A 399 14.95 2.70 -23.89
N PRO A 400 15.56 2.49 -25.08
CA PRO A 400 16.13 3.58 -25.85
C PRO A 400 15.02 4.51 -26.35
N VAL A 401 15.26 5.82 -26.27
CA VAL A 401 14.34 6.80 -26.83
C VAL A 401 14.41 6.75 -28.37
N PRO A 402 13.27 6.67 -29.08
CA PRO A 402 13.27 6.69 -30.54
C PRO A 402 13.98 7.92 -31.10
N GLU A 403 14.85 7.72 -32.09
CA GLU A 403 15.54 8.79 -32.83
C GLU A 403 16.49 9.69 -31.99
N VAL A 404 16.68 9.38 -30.69
CA VAL A 404 17.59 10.10 -29.78
C VAL A 404 18.56 9.11 -29.11
N PRO A 405 19.69 8.74 -29.77
CA PRO A 405 20.54 7.62 -29.34
C PRO A 405 21.14 7.73 -27.93
N LEU A 406 21.43 8.95 -27.47
CA LEU A 406 22.02 9.19 -26.15
C LEU A 406 20.98 9.27 -25.03
N LEU A 407 19.68 9.22 -25.34
CA LEU A 407 18.62 9.30 -24.35
C LEU A 407 17.96 7.93 -24.17
N ASN A 408 17.75 7.54 -22.92
CA ASN A 408 17.05 6.30 -22.59
C ASN A 408 16.25 6.46 -21.31
N ILE A 409 15.30 5.56 -21.11
CA ILE A 409 14.56 5.43 -19.87
C ILE A 409 14.96 4.12 -19.22
N THR A 410 15.42 4.18 -17.98
CA THR A 410 15.65 2.99 -17.17
C THR A 410 14.60 2.86 -16.09
N GLY A 411 14.41 1.66 -15.57
CA GLY A 411 13.53 1.44 -14.44
C GLY A 411 13.75 0.08 -13.81
N THR A 412 13.27 -0.06 -12.59
CA THR A 412 13.37 -1.30 -11.80
C THR A 412 11.99 -1.67 -11.30
N VAL A 413 11.67 -2.96 -11.33
CA VAL A 413 10.46 -3.51 -10.72
C VAL A 413 10.87 -4.36 -9.52
N SER A 414 10.32 -4.04 -8.35
CA SER A 414 10.58 -4.75 -7.11
C SER A 414 9.28 -5.20 -6.46
N LEU A 415 9.35 -6.30 -5.71
CA LEU A 415 8.22 -6.87 -5.01
C LEU A 415 8.63 -7.25 -3.59
N LYS A 416 7.81 -6.82 -2.63
CA LYS A 416 7.90 -7.21 -1.23
C LYS A 416 6.57 -7.79 -0.77
N LEU A 417 6.62 -8.94 -0.13
CA LEU A 417 5.47 -9.55 0.52
C LEU A 417 5.86 -10.11 1.88
N ASP A 418 4.95 -10.00 2.85
CA ASP A 418 4.97 -10.72 4.12
C ASP A 418 3.53 -11.10 4.46
N ALA A 419 3.32 -12.32 4.94
CA ALA A 419 1.98 -12.83 5.16
C ALA A 419 1.92 -13.86 6.27
N GLU A 420 0.96 -13.65 7.16
CA GLU A 420 0.61 -14.56 8.24
C GLU A 420 -0.91 -14.77 8.29
N GLY A 421 -1.36 -15.96 7.87
CA GLY A 421 -2.79 -16.32 7.84
C GLY A 421 -3.45 -16.08 6.49
N ARG A 422 -4.78 -15.88 6.51
CA ARG A 422 -5.60 -15.69 5.31
C ARG A 422 -5.75 -14.22 4.94
N ALA A 423 -5.38 -13.87 3.71
CA ALA A 423 -5.57 -12.54 3.16
C ALA A 423 -5.79 -12.61 1.65
N LYS A 424 -6.60 -11.72 1.11
CA LYS A 424 -6.80 -11.55 -0.32
C LYS A 424 -6.88 -10.06 -0.67
N LEU A 425 -6.08 -9.66 -1.65
CA LEU A 425 -5.95 -8.29 -2.12
C LEU A 425 -6.09 -8.24 -3.64
N SER A 426 -6.72 -7.18 -4.13
CA SER A 426 -6.63 -6.76 -5.52
C SER A 426 -6.64 -5.25 -5.58
N LEU A 427 -5.66 -4.70 -6.29
CA LEU A 427 -5.45 -3.29 -6.53
C LEU A 427 -5.16 -3.11 -8.03
N SER A 428 -5.81 -2.12 -8.64
CA SER A 428 -5.63 -1.75 -10.05
C SER A 428 -5.61 -0.24 -10.14
N GLN A 429 -4.59 0.30 -10.79
CA GLN A 429 -4.27 1.71 -10.70
C GLN A 429 -3.80 2.28 -12.03
N GLN A 430 -4.29 3.47 -12.35
CA GLN A 430 -3.80 4.28 -13.45
C GLN A 430 -3.06 5.48 -12.89
N HIS A 431 -1.85 5.70 -13.38
CA HIS A 431 -0.92 6.67 -12.86
C HIS A 431 -0.48 7.64 -13.95
N SER A 432 -0.34 8.90 -13.57
CA SER A 432 0.42 9.94 -14.27
C SER A 432 1.34 10.58 -13.25
N LEU A 433 2.64 10.29 -13.31
CA LEU A 433 3.58 10.63 -12.24
C LEU A 433 4.84 11.28 -12.79
N GLY A 434 5.42 12.21 -12.05
CA GLY A 434 6.70 12.82 -12.39
C GLY A 434 6.85 14.21 -11.77
N MET A 435 7.48 15.12 -12.50
CA MET A 435 7.73 16.47 -12.00
C MET A 435 7.96 17.51 -13.10
N GLU A 436 7.90 18.77 -12.68
CA GLU A 436 8.37 19.93 -13.45
C GLU A 436 9.36 20.74 -12.63
N ILE A 437 10.52 21.04 -13.21
CA ILE A 437 11.52 22.00 -12.74
C ILE A 437 11.39 23.26 -13.60
N ARG A 438 11.11 24.38 -12.95
CA ARG A 438 11.02 25.69 -13.61
C ARG A 438 11.44 26.77 -12.62
N ASN A 439 12.15 27.79 -13.10
CA ASN A 439 12.63 28.89 -12.26
C ASN A 439 13.51 28.44 -11.08
N GLY A 440 14.27 27.34 -11.23
CA GLY A 440 15.10 26.79 -10.15
C GLY A 440 14.30 26.19 -8.98
N LYS A 441 13.02 25.89 -9.18
CA LYS A 441 12.15 25.23 -8.22
C LYS A 441 11.52 23.99 -8.88
N MET A 442 11.12 23.01 -8.07
CA MET A 442 10.46 21.78 -8.54
C MET A 442 9.04 21.64 -7.99
N ARG A 443 8.13 21.07 -8.78
CA ARG A 443 6.79 20.65 -8.36
C ARG A 443 6.55 19.21 -8.80
N ALA A 444 5.75 18.48 -8.04
CA ALA A 444 5.33 17.14 -8.42
C ALA A 444 4.18 17.18 -9.45
N ILE A 445 4.20 16.21 -10.35
CA ILE A 445 3.08 15.85 -11.21
C ILE A 445 2.57 14.52 -10.69
N HIS A 446 1.34 14.47 -10.21
CA HIS A 446 0.74 13.21 -9.81
C HIS A 446 -0.77 13.22 -10.04
N HIS A 447 -1.26 12.16 -10.65
CA HIS A 447 -2.67 11.79 -10.71
C HIS A 447 -2.73 10.26 -10.62
N SER A 448 -3.55 9.75 -9.71
CA SER A 448 -3.71 8.31 -9.51
C SER A 448 -5.18 8.00 -9.29
N ASP A 449 -5.75 7.21 -10.21
CA ASP A 449 -7.08 6.63 -10.05
C ASP A 449 -6.94 5.16 -9.71
N SER A 450 -7.58 4.72 -8.62
CA SER A 450 -7.45 3.35 -8.13
C SER A 450 -8.81 2.67 -7.91
N GLN A 451 -8.82 1.37 -8.14
CA GLN A 451 -9.88 0.47 -7.70
C GLN A 451 -9.26 -0.62 -6.84
N SER A 452 -9.81 -0.82 -5.64
CA SER A 452 -9.23 -1.74 -4.69
C SER A 452 -10.29 -2.59 -3.98
N LYS A 453 -9.90 -3.82 -3.65
CA LYS A 453 -10.69 -4.79 -2.87
C LYS A 453 -9.76 -5.56 -1.94
N ALA A 454 -10.12 -5.65 -0.67
CA ALA A 454 -9.38 -6.40 0.32
C ALA A 454 -10.32 -7.29 1.16
N ALA A 455 -9.88 -8.50 1.47
CA ALA A 455 -10.49 -9.39 2.45
C ALA A 455 -9.37 -9.92 3.36
N LEU A 456 -9.40 -9.53 4.64
CA LEU A 456 -8.30 -9.74 5.57
C LEU A 456 -8.77 -10.57 6.77
N TYR A 457 -8.07 -11.66 7.04
CA TYR A 457 -8.29 -12.58 8.16
C TYR A 457 -6.97 -12.98 8.85
N GLY A 458 -5.87 -12.36 8.44
CA GLY A 458 -4.53 -12.45 9.01
C GLY A 458 -3.74 -11.19 8.67
N SER A 459 -2.54 -11.06 9.22
CA SER A 459 -1.64 -9.95 8.89
C SER A 459 -1.03 -10.16 7.51
N ALA A 460 -0.94 -9.08 6.73
CA ALA A 460 -0.39 -9.14 5.38
C ALA A 460 0.19 -7.78 4.98
N ASP A 461 1.43 -7.84 4.49
CA ASP A 461 2.12 -6.74 3.85
C ASP A 461 2.39 -7.15 2.40
N PHE A 462 1.98 -6.31 1.46
CA PHE A 462 2.30 -6.52 0.05
C PHE A 462 2.54 -5.18 -0.61
N MET A 463 3.72 -5.03 -1.20
CA MET A 463 4.17 -3.80 -1.81
C MET A 463 4.87 -4.11 -3.13
N THR A 464 4.56 -3.31 -4.12
CA THR A 464 5.26 -3.28 -5.40
C THR A 464 5.89 -1.91 -5.57
N ALA A 465 7.11 -1.89 -6.08
CA ALA A 465 7.79 -0.65 -6.40
C ALA A 465 8.19 -0.67 -7.88
N VAL A 466 7.92 0.43 -8.56
CA VAL A 466 8.37 0.65 -9.94
C VAL A 466 9.08 1.98 -10.02
N SER A 467 10.30 1.97 -10.56
CA SER A 467 11.06 3.20 -10.83
C SER A 467 11.12 3.50 -12.31
N PHE A 468 11.22 4.79 -12.63
CA PHE A 468 11.52 5.32 -13.96
C PHE A 468 12.57 6.41 -13.83
N SER A 469 13.62 6.34 -14.63
CA SER A 469 14.68 7.34 -14.70
C SER A 469 14.88 7.78 -16.14
N LEU A 470 14.94 9.09 -16.37
CA LEU A 470 15.36 9.68 -17.63
C LEU A 470 16.87 9.86 -17.62
N ASN A 471 17.58 9.23 -18.56
CA ASN A 471 19.03 9.28 -18.60
C ASN A 471 19.54 9.84 -19.94
N ALA A 472 20.55 10.70 -19.88
CA ALA A 472 21.32 11.16 -21.03
C ALA A 472 22.76 10.66 -20.91
N ALA A 473 23.29 10.07 -21.99
CA ALA A 473 24.58 9.37 -22.00
C ALA A 473 24.72 8.38 -20.83
N SER A 474 23.65 7.63 -20.51
CA SER A 474 23.57 6.73 -19.33
C SER A 474 23.59 7.39 -17.95
N LEU A 475 23.79 8.70 -17.83
CA LEU A 475 23.74 9.44 -16.57
C LEU A 475 22.31 9.91 -16.28
N SER A 476 21.85 9.72 -15.05
CA SER A 476 20.47 10.00 -14.66
C SER A 476 20.20 11.50 -14.45
N LEU A 477 19.23 12.04 -15.18
CA LEU A 477 18.80 13.44 -15.05
C LEU A 477 17.77 13.60 -13.94
N THR A 478 16.84 12.65 -13.86
CA THR A 478 15.74 12.58 -12.91
C THR A 478 15.24 11.15 -12.80
N ASP A 479 14.74 10.79 -11.61
CA ASP A 479 13.99 9.57 -11.42
C ASP A 479 12.68 9.81 -10.64
N ALA A 480 11.75 8.88 -10.80
CA ALA A 480 10.50 8.79 -10.07
C ALA A 480 10.26 7.34 -9.69
N VAL A 481 9.95 7.07 -8.42
CA VAL A 481 9.58 5.76 -7.90
C VAL A 481 8.17 5.84 -7.37
N ILE A 482 7.33 4.90 -7.79
CA ILE A 482 6.04 4.65 -7.19
C ILE A 482 6.10 3.39 -6.35
N GLU A 483 5.69 3.49 -5.09
CA GLU A 483 5.48 2.35 -4.21
C GLU A 483 3.98 2.23 -3.93
N ALA A 484 3.40 1.08 -4.29
CA ALA A 484 1.98 0.83 -4.09
C ALA A 484 1.74 -0.52 -3.42
N GLY A 485 0.83 -0.56 -2.45
CA GLY A 485 0.61 -1.75 -1.66
C GLY A 485 -0.43 -1.64 -0.55
N ILE A 486 -0.39 -2.60 0.35
CA ILE A 486 -1.17 -2.65 1.58
C ILE A 486 -0.27 -3.04 2.75
N ASN A 487 -0.53 -2.43 3.90
CA ASN A 487 -0.06 -2.90 5.19
C ASN A 487 -1.28 -3.21 6.06
N ALA A 488 -1.39 -4.45 6.55
CA ALA A 488 -2.51 -4.92 7.34
C ALA A 488 -2.02 -5.70 8.57
N GLU A 489 -2.42 -5.25 9.74
CA GLU A 489 -2.11 -5.87 11.03
C GLU A 489 -3.41 -6.36 11.68
N ILE A 490 -3.44 -7.63 12.09
CA ILE A 490 -4.56 -8.20 12.84
C ILE A 490 -4.07 -8.74 14.18
N THR A 491 -4.63 -8.22 15.26
CA THR A 491 -4.42 -8.74 16.62
C THR A 491 -5.64 -9.51 17.06
N SER A 492 -5.45 -10.73 17.59
CA SER A 492 -6.56 -11.54 18.11
C SER A 492 -6.62 -11.54 19.63
N THR A 493 -7.83 -11.63 20.17
CA THR A 493 -8.08 -11.80 21.60
C THR A 493 -8.82 -13.10 21.82
N VAL A 494 -8.26 -13.95 22.68
CA VAL A 494 -8.88 -15.20 23.12
C VAL A 494 -9.59 -14.94 24.45
N HIS A 495 -10.89 -15.19 24.47
CA HIS A 495 -11.74 -15.12 25.65
C HIS A 495 -11.95 -16.54 26.17
N SER A 496 -11.64 -16.79 27.45
CA SER A 496 -11.97 -18.06 28.11
C SER A 496 -12.97 -17.88 29.23
N TYR A 497 -13.85 -18.87 29.35
CA TYR A 497 -14.90 -18.96 30.34
C TYR A 497 -14.77 -20.27 31.10
N ASP A 498 -14.59 -20.20 32.41
CA ASP A 498 -14.63 -21.39 33.25
C ASP A 498 -16.07 -21.89 33.49
N ARG A 499 -16.22 -23.05 34.14
CA ARG A 499 -17.53 -23.63 34.48
C ARG A 499 -18.39 -22.74 35.40
N GLN A 500 -17.79 -21.78 36.10
CA GLN A 500 -18.47 -20.83 36.98
C GLN A 500 -18.86 -19.53 36.23
N GLY A 501 -18.48 -19.41 34.95
CA GLY A 501 -18.73 -18.24 34.13
C GLY A 501 -17.75 -17.09 34.37
N ASN A 502 -16.61 -17.34 35.03
CA ASN A 502 -15.56 -16.34 35.14
C ASN A 502 -14.86 -16.15 33.79
N HIS A 503 -14.68 -14.90 33.41
CA HIS A 503 -14.12 -14.50 32.12
C HIS A 503 -12.65 -14.06 32.27
N THR A 504 -11.80 -14.55 31.38
CA THR A 504 -10.45 -13.99 31.16
C THR A 504 -10.24 -13.74 29.67
N ALA A 505 -9.41 -12.74 29.34
CA ALA A 505 -9.06 -12.41 27.97
C ALA A 505 -7.54 -12.29 27.84
N LEU A 506 -6.97 -12.87 26.78
CA LEU A 506 -5.55 -12.79 26.46
C LEU A 506 -5.39 -12.44 24.98
N GLN A 507 -4.61 -11.40 24.70
CA GLN A 507 -4.23 -11.05 23.34
C GLN A 507 -3.14 -11.96 22.81
N THR A 508 -3.15 -12.19 21.50
CA THR A 508 -2.15 -12.95 20.78
C THR A 508 -1.89 -12.34 19.41
N SER A 509 -0.63 -12.40 18.98
CA SER A 509 -0.20 -12.09 17.63
C SER A 509 -0.30 -13.29 16.68
N LEU A 510 -0.84 -14.43 17.14
CA LEU A 510 -1.07 -15.57 16.24
C LEU A 510 -2.14 -15.21 15.19
N PRO A 511 -2.04 -15.75 13.97
CA PRO A 511 -2.99 -15.49 12.89
C PRO A 511 -4.44 -15.71 13.34
N ALA A 512 -5.32 -14.75 13.07
CA ALA A 512 -6.69 -14.74 13.58
C ALA A 512 -7.50 -15.94 13.09
N ASP A 513 -7.29 -16.34 11.85
CA ASP A 513 -7.86 -17.54 11.28
C ASP A 513 -7.45 -18.82 12.01
N MET A 514 -6.17 -18.99 12.30
CA MET A 514 -5.67 -20.14 13.04
C MET A 514 -6.29 -20.21 14.43
N VAL A 515 -6.31 -19.09 15.15
CA VAL A 515 -6.85 -19.04 16.52
C VAL A 515 -8.35 -19.35 16.50
N ALA A 516 -9.10 -18.79 15.55
CA ALA A 516 -10.53 -19.05 15.39
C ALA A 516 -10.84 -20.50 14.99
N ASP A 517 -10.10 -21.07 14.04
CA ASP A 517 -10.30 -22.44 13.56
C ASP A 517 -10.07 -23.46 14.70
N HIS A 518 -9.09 -23.23 15.57
CA HIS A 518 -8.84 -24.08 16.75
C HIS A 518 -9.80 -23.83 17.92
N ALA A 519 -10.36 -22.62 18.02
CA ALA A 519 -11.41 -22.32 18.99
C ALA A 519 -12.75 -23.00 18.60
N GLY A 520 -12.99 -23.21 17.30
CA GLY A 520 -14.16 -23.88 16.73
C GLY A 520 -14.29 -25.36 17.12
N GLY A 521 -14.60 -25.62 18.40
CA GLY A 521 -14.66 -26.96 18.98
C GLY A 521 -14.27 -27.02 20.46
N THR A 522 -13.69 -25.94 20.99
CA THR A 522 -13.28 -25.85 22.40
C THR A 522 -14.35 -25.13 23.21
N GLU A 523 -15.02 -25.87 24.09
CA GLU A 523 -16.08 -25.32 24.95
C GLU A 523 -15.51 -24.24 25.89
N GLY A 524 -16.15 -23.06 25.92
CA GLY A 524 -15.73 -21.95 26.77
C GLY A 524 -14.66 -21.04 26.17
N ILE A 525 -14.15 -21.31 24.96
CA ILE A 525 -13.22 -20.42 24.24
C ILE A 525 -13.95 -19.67 23.12
N LEU A 526 -13.81 -18.34 23.10
CA LEU A 526 -14.30 -17.47 22.03
C LEU A 526 -13.17 -16.58 21.54
N VAL A 527 -13.25 -16.15 20.28
CA VAL A 527 -12.21 -15.33 19.65
C VAL A 527 -12.86 -14.10 19.02
N CYS A 528 -12.19 -12.97 19.20
CA CYS A 528 -12.40 -11.76 18.42
C CYS A 528 -11.06 -11.20 17.97
N SER A 529 -11.09 -10.28 17.02
CA SER A 529 -9.87 -9.69 16.44
C SER A 529 -10.07 -8.21 16.18
N ASP A 530 -9.01 -7.44 16.38
CA ASP A 530 -8.94 -6.06 15.93
C ASP A 530 -8.04 -6.00 14.70
N ALA A 531 -8.53 -5.40 13.61
CA ALA A 531 -7.76 -5.25 12.37
C ALA A 531 -7.53 -3.76 12.07
N ASP A 532 -6.28 -3.43 11.75
CA ASP A 532 -5.89 -2.15 11.18
C ASP A 532 -5.25 -2.38 9.82
N ALA A 533 -5.65 -1.62 8.81
CA ALA A 533 -5.19 -1.85 7.44
C ALA A 533 -5.21 -0.55 6.63
N VAL A 534 -4.08 -0.28 5.98
CA VAL A 534 -3.85 0.92 5.18
C VAL A 534 -3.31 0.56 3.80
N TRP A 535 -3.90 1.17 2.78
CA TRP A 535 -3.32 1.29 1.45
C TRP A 535 -2.12 2.24 1.51
N ILE A 536 -1.05 1.85 0.84
CA ILE A 536 0.16 2.63 0.66
C ILE A 536 0.23 3.02 -0.81
N LEU A 537 0.49 4.30 -1.07
CA LEU A 537 0.79 4.82 -2.40
C LEU A 537 1.70 6.02 -2.23
N ASP A 538 2.99 5.80 -2.40
CA ASP A 538 4.01 6.81 -2.20
C ASP A 538 4.72 7.14 -3.52
N LEU A 539 5.05 8.41 -3.69
CA LEU A 539 5.83 8.94 -4.80
C LEU A 539 7.15 9.47 -4.26
N ILE A 540 8.26 8.92 -4.75
CA ILE A 540 9.62 9.37 -4.46
C ILE A 540 10.19 9.95 -5.75
N LEU A 541 10.69 11.18 -5.70
CA LEU A 541 11.26 11.90 -6.83
C LEU A 541 12.72 12.22 -6.54
N ASN A 542 13.58 11.97 -7.53
CA ASN A 542 14.98 12.31 -7.59
C ASN A 542 15.83 11.75 -6.44
N SER A 543 16.39 10.57 -6.65
CA SER A 543 17.48 10.05 -5.83
C SER A 543 18.71 10.97 -5.90
N SER A 544 19.62 10.83 -4.93
CA SER A 544 20.87 11.59 -4.87
C SER A 544 21.82 11.32 -6.05
N ARG A 545 21.53 10.30 -6.87
CA ARG A 545 22.31 9.97 -8.08
C ARG A 545 21.94 10.85 -9.26
N THR A 546 20.71 11.38 -9.28
CA THR A 546 20.19 12.17 -10.40
C THR A 546 20.72 13.60 -10.39
N LEU A 547 20.82 14.23 -11.57
CA LEU A 547 21.11 15.66 -11.70
C LEU A 547 20.16 16.47 -10.80
N ALA A 548 18.84 16.27 -10.95
CA ALA A 548 17.83 16.97 -10.15
C ALA A 548 17.98 16.76 -8.64
N GLY A 549 18.31 15.54 -8.19
CA GLY A 549 18.49 15.23 -6.78
C GLY A 549 19.67 15.99 -6.17
N ARG A 550 20.77 16.12 -6.91
CA ARG A 550 21.95 16.89 -6.51
C ARG A 550 21.67 18.39 -6.35
N TYR A 551 20.72 18.92 -7.11
CA TYR A 551 20.21 20.30 -6.96
C TYR A 551 19.15 20.46 -5.85
N GLY A 552 18.97 19.45 -4.98
CA GLY A 552 18.06 19.53 -3.83
C GLY A 552 16.60 19.27 -4.16
N PHE A 553 16.31 18.72 -5.34
CA PHE A 553 14.95 18.37 -5.76
C PHE A 553 14.52 16.95 -5.35
N SER A 554 15.20 16.32 -4.38
CA SER A 554 14.72 15.07 -3.78
C SER A 554 13.45 15.29 -2.97
N ARG A 555 12.39 14.53 -3.24
CA ARG A 555 11.11 14.63 -2.53
C ARG A 555 10.49 13.24 -2.33
N GLN A 556 9.81 13.05 -1.21
CA GLN A 556 9.00 11.87 -0.94
C GLN A 556 7.65 12.34 -0.39
N MET A 557 6.56 11.76 -0.90
CA MET A 557 5.22 12.09 -0.45
C MET A 557 4.29 10.88 -0.53
N SER A 558 3.30 10.85 0.36
CA SER A 558 2.17 9.92 0.23
C SER A 558 1.07 10.56 -0.58
N LEU A 559 0.57 9.84 -1.58
CA LEU A 559 -0.49 10.29 -2.49
C LEU A 559 -1.89 10.03 -1.93
N LEU A 560 -2.03 9.24 -0.87
CA LEU A 560 -3.30 8.97 -0.22
C LEU A 560 -3.47 9.84 1.02
N LYS A 561 -4.59 10.57 1.08
CA LYS A 561 -5.00 11.23 2.34
C LYS A 561 -5.32 10.15 3.39
N PRO A 562 -5.18 10.44 4.69
CA PRO A 562 -5.47 9.47 5.76
C PRO A 562 -6.83 8.78 5.66
N GLU A 563 -7.85 9.48 5.15
CA GLU A 563 -9.20 8.96 4.94
C GLU A 563 -9.28 7.97 3.76
N GLN A 564 -8.49 8.21 2.71
CA GLN A 564 -8.40 7.37 1.51
C GLN A 564 -7.51 6.14 1.74
N ALA A 565 -6.51 6.28 2.60
CA ALA A 565 -5.57 5.21 2.92
C ALA A 565 -6.24 4.06 3.69
N ASN A 566 -7.27 4.31 4.51
CA ASN A 566 -7.84 3.23 5.34
C ASN A 566 -8.66 2.26 4.50
N VAL A 567 -8.34 0.97 4.63
CA VAL A 567 -9.14 -0.10 4.00
C VAL A 567 -10.55 -0.15 4.61
N PHE A 568 -10.66 0.12 5.91
CA PHE A 568 -11.92 0.17 6.64
C PHE A 568 -12.26 1.61 7.08
N PRO A 569 -13.47 2.12 6.78
CA PRO A 569 -13.90 3.44 7.24
C PRO A 569 -13.91 3.54 8.77
N GLY A 570 -13.29 4.57 9.35
CA GLY A 570 -13.34 4.86 10.79
C GLY A 570 -12.12 4.44 11.64
N ARG A 571 -11.10 3.81 11.02
CA ARG A 571 -9.83 3.32 11.60
C ARG A 571 -9.98 2.33 12.76
N ARG A 572 -9.40 1.15 12.55
CA ARG A 572 -9.45 -0.07 13.37
C ARG A 572 -10.87 -0.65 13.55
N ILE A 573 -11.09 -1.83 13.00
CA ILE A 573 -12.36 -2.55 13.12
C ILE A 573 -12.27 -3.70 14.12
N HIS A 574 -13.36 -3.95 14.84
CA HIS A 574 -13.50 -5.15 15.66
C HIS A 574 -14.23 -6.23 14.87
N MET A 575 -13.74 -7.46 14.93
CA MET A 575 -14.27 -8.59 14.20
C MET A 575 -14.58 -9.75 15.14
N GLU A 576 -15.74 -10.38 14.94
CA GLU A 576 -16.15 -11.60 15.62
C GLU A 576 -16.68 -12.60 14.60
N ASN A 577 -16.18 -13.84 14.63
CA ASN A 577 -16.46 -14.83 13.57
C ASN A 577 -16.21 -14.24 12.17
N PHE A 578 -15.19 -13.39 12.04
CA PHE A 578 -14.84 -12.65 10.83
C PHE A 578 -15.90 -11.67 10.29
N HIS A 579 -16.85 -11.25 11.14
CA HIS A 579 -17.81 -10.19 10.83
C HIS A 579 -17.49 -8.94 11.63
N ILE A 580 -17.57 -7.78 10.99
CA ILE A 580 -17.36 -6.49 11.64
C ILE A 580 -18.49 -6.24 12.64
N VAL A 581 -18.14 -5.89 13.87
CA VAL A 581 -19.09 -5.54 14.94
C VAL A 581 -18.67 -4.22 15.59
N GLU A 582 -19.63 -3.46 16.13
CA GLU A 582 -19.35 -2.16 16.75
C GLU A 582 -18.59 -2.25 18.08
N ARG A 583 -18.71 -3.39 18.78
CA ARG A 583 -18.04 -3.66 20.06
C ARG A 583 -17.89 -5.16 20.28
N CYS A 584 -16.96 -5.53 21.16
CA CYS A 584 -16.77 -6.92 21.59
C CYS A 584 -17.99 -7.43 22.36
N THR A 585 -18.70 -8.42 21.79
CA THR A 585 -19.77 -9.17 22.43
C THR A 585 -19.22 -10.33 23.27
N ARG A 586 -17.95 -10.72 23.07
CA ARG A 586 -17.30 -11.81 23.81
C ARG A 586 -17.03 -11.50 25.29
N THR A 587 -17.37 -10.31 25.77
CA THR A 587 -17.34 -9.93 27.20
C THR A 587 -18.73 -9.94 27.85
N GLU A 588 -19.80 -9.98 27.04
CA GLU A 588 -21.18 -9.79 27.48
C GLU A 588 -21.95 -11.13 27.56
N ARG A 589 -21.29 -12.20 28.03
CA ARG A 589 -21.99 -13.48 28.23
C ARG A 589 -22.76 -13.42 29.55
N GLU A 590 -24.08 -13.59 29.49
CA GLU A 590 -24.89 -13.85 30.68
C GLU A 590 -24.28 -15.04 31.43
N ARG A 591 -23.98 -14.84 32.73
CA ARG A 591 -23.57 -15.96 33.58
C ARG A 591 -24.68 -17.01 33.47
N PRO A 592 -24.37 -18.26 33.06
CA PRO A 592 -25.35 -19.32 33.27
C PRO A 592 -25.72 -19.24 34.76
N PRO A 593 -27.02 -19.28 35.12
CA PRO A 593 -27.41 -19.14 36.51
C PRO A 593 -26.56 -20.12 37.31
N ALA A 594 -25.85 -19.59 38.31
CA ALA A 594 -25.17 -20.44 39.28
C ALA A 594 -26.21 -21.49 39.66
N TYR A 595 -25.93 -22.79 39.46
CA TYR A 595 -26.86 -23.85 39.82
C TYR A 595 -27.26 -23.60 41.27
N SER A 596 -28.42 -22.97 41.43
CA SER A 596 -28.95 -22.61 42.72
C SER A 596 -29.20 -23.93 43.39
N GLN A 597 -28.74 -24.06 44.63
CA GLN A 597 -28.95 -25.22 45.48
C GLN A 597 -30.31 -25.87 45.17
N LEU A 598 -30.32 -27.19 44.95
CA LEU A 598 -31.56 -27.93 44.73
C LEU A 598 -32.59 -27.47 45.77
N PRO A 599 -33.83 -27.12 45.38
CA PRO A 599 -34.86 -26.66 46.30
C PRO A 599 -34.93 -27.58 47.54
N GLU A 600 -35.10 -27.01 48.72
CA GLU A 600 -35.31 -27.80 49.94
C GLU A 600 -36.70 -28.47 49.91
N SER A 601 -36.77 -29.74 50.27
CA SER A 601 -38.00 -30.54 50.33
C SER A 601 -37.91 -31.54 51.47
N ASP A 602 -39.04 -31.92 52.08
CA ASP A 602 -39.06 -32.93 53.14
C ASP A 602 -38.58 -34.32 52.67
N GLN A 603 -38.46 -34.55 51.35
CA GLN A 603 -38.03 -35.82 50.75
C GLN A 603 -37.11 -35.62 49.54
N ILE A 604 -36.39 -36.68 49.16
CA ILE A 604 -35.64 -36.73 47.89
C ILE A 604 -36.65 -36.80 46.75
N MET A 605 -36.65 -35.81 45.86
CA MET A 605 -37.47 -35.82 44.64
C MET A 605 -36.58 -36.00 43.41
N ILE A 606 -37.09 -36.74 42.43
CA ILE A 606 -36.42 -37.00 41.15
C ILE A 606 -37.32 -36.51 40.01
N ALA A 607 -36.70 -36.12 38.90
CA ALA A 607 -37.41 -35.60 37.74
C ALA A 607 -38.36 -36.65 37.14
N GLU A 608 -37.90 -37.90 37.06
CA GLU A 608 -38.65 -39.02 36.51
C GLU A 608 -38.58 -40.22 37.45
N TYR A 609 -39.74 -40.74 37.81
CA TYR A 609 -39.86 -41.93 38.67
C TYR A 609 -39.93 -43.24 37.87
N VAL A 610 -40.02 -43.14 36.55
CA VAL A 610 -40.02 -44.28 35.63
C VAL A 610 -39.12 -43.96 34.43
N LEU A 611 -38.04 -44.73 34.27
CA LEU A 611 -37.17 -44.66 33.09
C LEU A 611 -37.50 -45.80 32.15
N ILE A 612 -37.62 -45.50 30.85
CA ILE A 612 -37.90 -46.50 29.81
C ILE A 612 -36.89 -46.33 28.68
N GLY A 613 -36.25 -47.41 28.25
CA GLY A 613 -35.27 -47.37 27.16
C GLY A 613 -34.96 -48.75 26.59
N LYS A 614 -34.02 -48.79 25.63
CA LYS A 614 -33.51 -50.04 25.03
C LYS A 614 -32.19 -50.47 25.66
N ALA A 615 -31.83 -51.74 25.54
CA ALA A 615 -30.53 -52.24 25.99
C ALA A 615 -29.39 -51.49 25.26
N GLY A 616 -28.31 -51.17 25.98
CA GLY A 616 -27.19 -50.36 25.49
C GLY A 616 -27.36 -48.86 25.69
N GLU A 617 -28.57 -48.34 25.92
CA GLU A 617 -28.78 -46.92 26.21
C GLU A 617 -28.36 -46.55 27.64
N SER A 618 -27.93 -45.29 27.81
CA SER A 618 -27.68 -44.71 29.13
C SER A 618 -28.67 -43.58 29.44
N ARG A 619 -29.17 -43.55 30.68
CA ARG A 619 -30.11 -42.55 31.21
C ARG A 619 -29.61 -42.01 32.56
N SER A 620 -30.01 -40.82 32.97
CA SER A 620 -29.69 -40.23 34.28
C SER A 620 -30.89 -40.23 35.21
N ILE A 621 -30.66 -40.40 36.51
CA ILE A 621 -31.63 -40.06 37.55
C ILE A 621 -31.30 -38.66 38.06
N ASP A 622 -32.08 -37.68 37.63
CA ASP A 622 -31.88 -36.28 37.99
C ASP A 622 -32.66 -35.91 39.25
N ILE A 623 -31.94 -35.56 40.32
CA ILE A 623 -32.52 -35.08 41.58
C ILE A 623 -33.02 -33.65 41.39
N THR A 624 -34.28 -33.40 41.74
CA THR A 624 -34.94 -32.09 41.59
C THR A 624 -35.09 -31.32 42.89
N SER A 625 -35.10 -31.99 44.06
CA SER A 625 -35.10 -31.35 45.38
C SER A 625 -34.54 -32.30 46.46
N LEU A 626 -34.01 -31.76 47.56
CA LEU A 626 -33.44 -32.53 48.67
C LEU A 626 -33.86 -31.99 50.05
N PRO A 627 -33.89 -32.83 51.09
CA PRO A 627 -33.95 -32.36 52.47
C PRO A 627 -32.77 -31.46 52.82
N ALA A 628 -33.04 -30.43 53.63
CA ALA A 628 -32.04 -29.45 54.07
C ALA A 628 -30.81 -30.09 54.74
N ASP A 629 -31.00 -31.24 55.39
CA ASP A 629 -29.95 -31.99 56.09
C ASP A 629 -29.33 -33.13 55.25
N CYS A 630 -29.65 -33.22 53.95
CA CYS A 630 -29.15 -34.25 53.05
C CYS A 630 -28.41 -33.64 51.84
N PRO A 631 -27.08 -33.46 51.89
CA PRO A 631 -26.33 -32.95 50.74
C PRO A 631 -26.32 -34.00 49.62
N ARG A 632 -26.26 -33.55 48.36
CA ARG A 632 -26.24 -34.45 47.19
C ARG A 632 -25.10 -35.49 47.24
N SER A 633 -23.96 -35.12 47.80
CA SER A 633 -22.81 -36.02 47.98
C SER A 633 -23.06 -37.18 48.96
N ALA A 634 -24.10 -37.10 49.80
CA ALA A 634 -24.49 -38.15 50.72
C ALA A 634 -25.49 -39.15 50.13
N LEU A 635 -25.85 -39.03 48.84
CA LEU A 635 -26.77 -39.96 48.19
C LEU A 635 -26.05 -41.22 47.70
N SER A 636 -26.76 -42.35 47.80
CA SER A 636 -26.33 -43.64 47.25
C SER A 636 -27.39 -44.20 46.32
N PHE A 637 -26.94 -44.75 45.19
CA PHE A 637 -27.79 -45.34 44.15
C PHE A 637 -27.53 -46.83 44.09
N VAL A 638 -28.58 -47.63 44.23
CA VAL A 638 -28.47 -49.10 44.20
C VAL A 638 -29.54 -49.66 43.27
N SER A 639 -29.11 -50.43 42.28
CA SER A 639 -30.02 -51.21 41.44
C SER A 639 -30.37 -52.52 42.12
N GLN A 640 -31.66 -52.85 42.17
CA GLN A 640 -32.15 -54.12 42.71
C GLN A 640 -31.71 -55.32 41.85
N ASP A 641 -31.56 -55.13 40.54
CA ASP A 641 -31.03 -56.11 39.61
C ASP A 641 -30.11 -55.44 38.58
N SER A 642 -28.80 -55.53 38.84
CA SER A 642 -27.76 -54.92 38.02
C SER A 642 -27.52 -55.63 36.68
N SER A 643 -28.13 -56.81 36.47
CA SER A 643 -28.12 -57.49 35.16
C SER A 643 -29.10 -56.85 34.17
N ILE A 644 -30.17 -56.23 34.67
CA ILE A 644 -31.18 -55.51 33.88
C ILE A 644 -30.77 -54.04 33.67
N ALA A 645 -30.42 -53.33 34.75
CA ALA A 645 -29.91 -51.96 34.68
C ALA A 645 -28.87 -51.69 35.76
N GLN A 646 -27.71 -51.17 35.38
CA GLN A 646 -26.62 -50.84 36.31
C GLN A 646 -26.57 -49.34 36.54
N VAL A 647 -26.44 -48.90 37.79
CA VAL A 647 -26.30 -47.48 38.14
C VAL A 647 -24.94 -47.22 38.78
N ASN A 648 -24.32 -46.08 38.46
CA ASN A 648 -23.08 -45.64 39.09
C ASN A 648 -23.33 -44.64 40.23
N GLN A 649 -22.26 -44.23 40.92
CA GLN A 649 -22.34 -43.34 42.08
C GLN A 649 -22.91 -41.94 41.76
N ASN A 650 -22.91 -41.53 40.49
CA ASN A 650 -23.41 -40.23 40.04
C ASN A 650 -24.87 -40.28 39.56
N GLY A 651 -25.55 -41.45 39.66
CA GLY A 651 -26.92 -41.63 39.22
C GLY A 651 -27.08 -41.89 37.72
N GLN A 652 -25.99 -42.20 36.99
CA GLN A 652 -26.06 -42.62 35.60
C GLN A 652 -26.36 -44.11 35.50
N VAL A 653 -27.41 -44.44 34.75
CA VAL A 653 -27.97 -45.77 34.57
C VAL A 653 -27.62 -46.28 33.17
N LEU A 654 -27.00 -47.46 33.09
CA LEU A 654 -26.79 -48.21 31.86
C LEU A 654 -27.82 -49.35 31.79
N LEU A 655 -28.64 -49.35 30.73
CA LEU A 655 -29.64 -50.38 30.49
C LEU A 655 -28.97 -51.57 29.81
N LYS A 656 -29.04 -52.77 30.40
CA LYS A 656 -28.24 -53.93 29.95
C LYS A 656 -29.06 -55.00 29.25
N GLN A 657 -30.21 -55.37 29.82
CA GLN A 657 -31.03 -56.47 29.32
C GLN A 657 -32.50 -56.14 29.47
N SER A 658 -33.32 -56.60 28.51
CA SER A 658 -34.78 -56.46 28.55
C SER A 658 -35.35 -57.01 29.85
N GLY A 659 -36.17 -56.23 30.53
CA GLY A 659 -36.65 -56.57 31.86
C GLY A 659 -37.04 -55.32 32.64
N SER A 660 -37.44 -55.51 33.90
CA SER A 660 -37.83 -54.41 34.79
C SER A 660 -37.07 -54.52 36.09
N THR A 661 -36.49 -53.42 36.56
CA THR A 661 -35.79 -53.36 37.84
C THR A 661 -36.05 -52.04 38.53
N ILE A 662 -35.73 -51.92 39.82
CA ILE A 662 -35.94 -50.70 40.59
C ILE A 662 -34.57 -50.21 41.05
N ILE A 663 -34.29 -48.93 40.79
CA ILE A 663 -33.15 -48.24 41.37
C ILE A 663 -33.63 -47.46 42.58
N THR A 664 -33.00 -47.71 43.71
CA THR A 664 -33.28 -47.01 44.96
C THR A 664 -32.20 -45.96 45.20
N VAL A 665 -32.63 -44.72 45.41
CA VAL A 665 -31.78 -43.60 45.85
C VAL A 665 -32.01 -43.41 47.34
N SER A 666 -30.96 -43.46 48.16
CA SER A 666 -31.06 -43.28 49.62
C SER A 666 -30.00 -42.32 50.16
N SER A 667 -30.34 -41.58 51.22
CA SER A 667 -29.37 -40.83 52.00
C SER A 667 -28.39 -41.78 52.73
N ALA A 668 -27.19 -41.30 53.05
CA ALA A 668 -26.14 -42.09 53.70
C ALA A 668 -26.55 -42.69 55.06
N ASP A 669 -27.44 -42.00 55.78
CA ASP A 669 -28.02 -42.45 57.05
C ASP A 669 -29.31 -43.29 56.89
N GLY A 670 -29.77 -43.48 55.66
CA GLY A 670 -30.96 -44.26 55.32
C GLY A 670 -32.31 -43.60 55.67
N ARG A 671 -32.32 -42.35 56.16
CA ARG A 671 -33.56 -41.64 56.57
C ARG A 671 -34.47 -41.29 55.40
N TYR A 672 -33.90 -40.98 54.24
CA TYR A 672 -34.66 -40.60 53.05
C TYR A 672 -34.44 -41.60 51.93
N ARG A 673 -35.51 -41.95 51.22
CA ARG A 673 -35.47 -42.91 50.12
C ARG A 673 -36.49 -42.59 49.04
N VAL A 674 -36.06 -42.68 47.79
CA VAL A 674 -36.93 -42.61 46.61
C VAL A 674 -36.58 -43.75 45.65
N ARG A 675 -37.56 -44.20 44.87
CA ARG A 675 -37.42 -45.33 43.94
C ARG A 675 -37.73 -44.86 42.53
N CYS A 676 -36.86 -45.22 41.60
CA CYS A 676 -37.07 -45.09 40.17
C CYS A 676 -37.27 -46.49 39.57
N THR A 677 -38.40 -46.71 38.93
CA THR A 677 -38.65 -47.96 38.18
C THR A 677 -37.98 -47.85 36.82
N VAL A 678 -37.25 -48.87 36.41
CA VAL A 678 -36.57 -48.93 35.11
C VAL A 678 -37.16 -50.07 34.30
N HIS A 679 -37.65 -49.76 33.10
CA HIS A 679 -38.15 -50.73 32.14
C HIS A 679 -37.29 -50.72 30.87
N VAL A 680 -36.57 -51.81 30.65
CA VAL A 680 -35.79 -52.02 29.43
C VAL A 680 -36.63 -52.83 28.45
N ARG A 681 -36.95 -52.23 27.31
CA ARG A 681 -37.77 -52.87 26.26
C ARG A 681 -36.97 -53.97 25.57
N TYR A 682 -37.68 -54.99 25.09
CA TYR A 682 -37.10 -55.99 24.20
C TYR A 682 -36.65 -55.32 22.90
N GLU A 683 -35.49 -55.71 22.41
CA GLU A 683 -35.02 -55.28 21.10
C GLU A 683 -35.52 -56.31 20.08
N ASP A 684 -36.52 -55.95 19.28
CA ASP A 684 -36.91 -56.77 18.13
C ASP A 684 -35.75 -56.76 17.13
N GLY A 685 -34.98 -57.85 17.10
CA GLY A 685 -34.03 -58.09 16.03
C GLY A 685 -34.76 -58.20 14.69
N ASN A 686 -34.44 -57.28 13.79
CA ASN A 686 -34.84 -57.20 12.38
C ASN A 686 -36.32 -56.89 12.06
N ALA A 687 -36.56 -55.68 11.55
CA ALA A 687 -37.46 -55.45 10.41
C ALA A 687 -37.04 -54.19 9.62
N HIS A 688 -36.35 -54.47 8.50
CA HIS A 688 -36.02 -53.63 7.33
C HIS A 688 -34.86 -52.64 7.41
#